data_AF-A0A511A9Q6-F1
#
_entry.id   AF-A0A511A9Q6-F1
#
_cell.length_a   1.000
_cell.length_b   1.000
_cell.length_c   1.000
_cell.angle_alpha   90.00
_cell.angle_beta   90.00
_cell.angle_gamma   90.00
#
_symmetry.space_group_name_H-M   'P 1'
#
loop_
_entity.id
_entity.type
_entity.pdbx_description
1 polymer ?
#
loop_
_entity_poly.entity_id
_entity_poly.type
_entity_poly.pdbx_seq_one_letter_code
_entity_poly.pdbx_strand_id
1 'polypeptide(L)'
;MPRFLAVFIAVTAVVVGTVAPFELATASASVSASTSQARSLSDPAKSSIAKTSLAGFNAGNIISDAVFTNKSTMTEAQIQSFFNSKVSKCVVGKDEDGKPYVCLKDFKITSVNRVADAYCDGYTGAANESAARIIYRVAQSCDINPQVLIVMLQKEQGLVTHVWPSAWRYNIALGQGCPDTAPCDPGYIGFFHQIYGAARQMQMYMEGRWFNWYAPGNTWQIQYHPDRDRCGTGAVHVANKATSALYYYTPYQPNAAALRANYGEGDTCSSYGNRNFYNYFTDWFGSTQKPAAPAVTVSPLVDLNSTNYVVAADTSGTVWAYAYAKSNWASRVKLTSGLGALSRFFSIGDLTGDMRRDFVAVDAKGQPRLVPGGAGTALGAPTALPGDWSGVIDVIPAGDFNKDGVEDVFSLTASGQLHLRAGNGLGGFAPPTLVGVGWSTMTTILGGVDFDGNGTSDIVARDGKGKLYLYPGTGKGSWGRSVQIGNGWSSMSDIFIPGDFNGDGRADLLAHGADGGLVLYKGTGGGGLAKVGAVGSGWQTMVAKSSGGLKITAPPVPPAGIGNVNGAGGVDIVAAASNGEAFIYGGSGTGGFTSRSKIGNGWGAGDTIVQLGDFDRSGTSDFGRIDAAGNFYLYRGAVGGGFAAPVRIGHGWSGFVHVLGGMDFDGDRIVDTLAVDRAGAMYLYRGSGKGAWIGAPVQVGNGWGTADPVFYAGDFDGDGRGDVIARMSDGTLRLYPIDGGSKWGVPRQIGNGWGAFSNVFTPGDFNGDGAADLIATLPSGLMYLYPGTGSGQFRARSHIGNGWAAMNPVG
;
A
#
# COMPACT_ATOMS: atom_id res chain seq x y z
N MET A 1 -16.22 -61.38 8.01
CA MET A 1 -16.88 -62.37 8.90
C MET A 1 -17.07 -61.74 10.29
N PRO A 2 -18.17 -62.11 11.01
CA PRO A 2 -19.00 -61.25 11.90
C PRO A 2 -18.42 -61.02 13.32
N ARG A 3 -18.98 -60.19 14.23
CA ARG A 3 -20.37 -59.71 14.53
C ARG A 3 -20.45 -58.17 14.66
N PHE A 4 -21.58 -57.44 14.57
CA PHE A 4 -22.99 -57.56 15.02
C PHE A 4 -23.28 -57.27 16.53
N LEU A 5 -24.01 -56.18 16.80
CA LEU A 5 -25.22 -56.21 17.66
C LEU A 5 -26.16 -55.04 17.31
N ALA A 6 -27.47 -55.24 17.40
CA ALA A 6 -28.52 -54.26 17.12
C ALA A 6 -29.71 -54.44 18.08
N VAL A 7 -30.50 -53.39 18.32
CA VAL A 7 -31.86 -53.49 18.86
C VAL A 7 -32.78 -52.47 18.17
N PHE A 8 -33.93 -52.94 17.69
CA PHE A 8 -35.06 -52.18 17.13
C PHE A 8 -36.22 -52.22 18.11
N ILE A 9 -37.07 -51.17 18.15
CA ILE A 9 -38.54 -51.30 18.28
C ILE A 9 -39.22 -50.23 17.39
N ALA A 10 -40.28 -50.62 16.70
CA ALA A 10 -41.19 -49.75 15.95
C ALA A 10 -42.64 -50.24 16.16
N VAL A 11 -43.67 -49.38 16.02
CA VAL A 11 -45.07 -49.74 15.65
C VAL A 11 -45.77 -48.55 14.97
N THR A 12 -46.65 -48.84 14.02
CA THR A 12 -47.43 -47.98 13.10
C THR A 12 -48.91 -47.80 13.48
N ALA A 13 -49.54 -46.71 13.00
CA ALA A 13 -50.98 -46.60 12.62
C ALA A 13 -51.16 -45.30 11.78
N VAL A 14 -51.50 -45.33 10.48
CA VAL A 14 -52.82 -45.49 9.80
C VAL A 14 -53.62 -44.17 9.66
N VAL A 15 -54.37 -44.03 8.55
CA VAL A 15 -54.70 -42.78 7.83
C VAL A 15 -56.22 -42.54 7.71
N VAL A 16 -56.61 -41.37 7.16
CA VAL A 16 -57.92 -40.94 6.58
C VAL A 16 -58.77 -40.06 7.52
N GLY A 17 -59.28 -38.89 7.11
CA GLY A 17 -59.13 -38.16 5.83
C GLY A 17 -59.88 -36.81 5.81
N THR A 18 -59.82 -36.10 4.66
CA THR A 18 -60.79 -35.13 4.05
C THR A 18 -61.74 -34.31 4.96
N VAL A 19 -61.98 -32.99 4.79
CA VAL A 19 -62.15 -32.17 3.57
C VAL A 19 -61.97 -30.67 3.89
N ALA A 20 -61.65 -29.83 2.89
CA ALA A 20 -61.91 -28.38 2.88
C ALA A 20 -63.34 -28.13 2.31
N PRO A 21 -64.03 -26.96 2.44
CA PRO A 21 -63.49 -25.59 2.23
C PRO A 21 -64.22 -24.39 2.93
N PHE A 22 -63.87 -23.13 2.56
CA PHE A 22 -64.69 -21.87 2.58
C PHE A 22 -65.28 -21.39 3.97
N GLU A 23 -65.58 -20.11 4.29
CA GLU A 23 -65.46 -18.78 3.64
C GLU A 23 -65.41 -17.62 4.69
N LEU A 24 -65.07 -16.42 4.22
CA LEU A 24 -65.01 -15.04 4.76
C LEU A 24 -65.63 -14.58 6.12
N ALA A 25 -64.83 -13.69 6.77
CA ALA A 25 -65.21 -12.44 7.47
C ALA A 25 -65.89 -12.53 8.87
N THR A 26 -65.83 -11.54 9.79
CA THR A 26 -65.45 -10.10 9.75
C THR A 26 -64.56 -9.66 10.94
N ALA A 27 -64.15 -8.37 10.96
CA ALA A 27 -63.39 -7.67 12.01
C ALA A 27 -63.87 -7.92 13.47
N SER A 28 -63.02 -7.85 14.49
CA SER A 28 -62.66 -6.57 15.15
C SER A 28 -61.44 -6.70 16.09
N ALA A 29 -60.81 -5.59 16.46
CA ALA A 29 -59.60 -5.54 17.28
C ALA A 29 -59.82 -5.84 18.78
N SER A 30 -58.81 -6.42 19.45
CA SER A 30 -58.42 -6.13 20.85
C SER A 30 -57.18 -6.93 21.28
N VAL A 31 -56.73 -6.74 22.52
CA VAL A 31 -55.36 -7.01 23.02
C VAL A 31 -55.34 -8.11 24.10
N SER A 32 -54.18 -8.79 24.21
CA SER A 32 -53.67 -9.63 25.32
C SER A 32 -54.09 -11.11 25.43
N ALA A 33 -53.05 -11.96 25.52
CA ALA A 33 -52.78 -13.06 26.48
C ALA A 33 -53.88 -14.10 26.81
N SER A 34 -53.58 -15.37 27.10
CA SER A 34 -52.37 -16.21 26.95
C SER A 34 -52.73 -17.63 27.42
N THR A 35 -52.16 -18.69 26.85
CA THR A 35 -51.92 -19.94 27.60
C THR A 35 -50.79 -20.76 26.99
N SER A 36 -50.11 -21.50 27.85
CA SER A 36 -48.80 -22.11 27.61
C SER A 36 -48.87 -23.47 26.91
N GLN A 37 -47.92 -23.73 26.01
CA GLN A 37 -47.38 -25.09 25.79
C GLN A 37 -45.86 -25.09 25.97
N ALA A 38 -45.37 -26.10 26.67
CA ALA A 38 -43.94 -26.32 26.87
C ALA A 38 -43.28 -26.71 25.55
N ARG A 39 -42.16 -26.05 25.21
CA ARG A 39 -41.26 -26.49 24.13
C ARG A 39 -40.06 -27.20 24.74
N SER A 40 -39.71 -28.35 24.18
CA SER A 40 -38.38 -28.92 24.33
C SER A 40 -37.35 -27.93 23.77
N LEU A 41 -36.34 -27.58 24.59
CA LEU A 41 -35.27 -26.69 24.16
C LEU A 41 -34.24 -27.50 23.36
N SER A 42 -34.31 -27.37 22.03
CA SER A 42 -33.22 -27.76 21.13
C SER A 42 -31.99 -26.89 21.35
N ASP A 43 -30.81 -27.46 21.19
CA ASP A 43 -29.52 -26.78 21.36
C ASP A 43 -29.41 -25.50 20.49
N PRO A 44 -29.18 -24.31 21.09
CA PRO A 44 -29.02 -23.06 20.35
C PRO A 44 -27.77 -22.99 19.46
N ALA A 45 -26.86 -23.99 19.51
CA ALA A 45 -25.79 -24.14 18.52
C ALA A 45 -26.30 -24.26 17.07
N LYS A 46 -27.57 -24.65 16.85
CA LYS A 46 -28.25 -24.61 15.53
C LYS A 46 -28.97 -23.27 15.24
N SER A 47 -28.51 -22.15 15.81
CA SER A 47 -29.02 -20.82 15.41
C SER A 47 -28.59 -20.45 13.98
N SER A 48 -29.52 -19.87 13.21
CA SER A 48 -29.45 -19.72 11.76
C SER A 48 -28.53 -18.58 11.31
N ILE A 49 -27.22 -18.84 11.21
CA ILE A 49 -26.31 -17.99 10.44
C ILE A 49 -26.47 -18.33 8.95
N ALA A 50 -27.42 -17.67 8.28
CA ALA A 50 -27.64 -17.83 6.85
C ALA A 50 -26.77 -16.85 6.05
N LYS A 51 -25.61 -17.31 5.57
CA LYS A 51 -24.88 -16.65 4.47
C LYS A 51 -25.36 -17.22 3.13
N THR A 52 -25.58 -16.36 2.15
CA THR A 52 -26.19 -16.70 0.84
C THR A 52 -25.21 -17.30 -0.18
N SER A 53 -23.90 -17.35 0.11
CA SER A 53 -22.89 -17.88 -0.81
C SER A 53 -21.56 -18.23 -0.14
N LEU A 54 -20.91 -19.29 -0.63
CA LEU A 54 -19.54 -19.71 -0.29
C LEU A 54 -18.48 -19.13 -1.27
N ALA A 55 -18.84 -18.07 -2.01
CA ALA A 55 -17.93 -17.38 -2.93
C ALA A 55 -16.59 -17.01 -2.26
N GLY A 56 -15.50 -17.27 -2.98
CA GLY A 56 -14.13 -17.01 -2.52
C GLY A 56 -13.46 -18.17 -1.76
N PHE A 57 -14.19 -19.23 -1.35
CA PHE A 57 -13.54 -20.38 -0.74
C PHE A 57 -12.59 -21.07 -1.73
N ASN A 58 -11.32 -21.20 -1.35
CA ASN A 58 -10.31 -21.93 -2.10
C ASN A 58 -9.65 -22.96 -1.18
N ALA A 59 -9.81 -24.26 -1.48
CA ALA A 59 -9.16 -25.33 -0.73
C ALA A 59 -7.63 -25.18 -0.70
N GLY A 60 -7.03 -24.67 -1.78
CA GLY A 60 -5.59 -24.43 -1.88
C GLY A 60 -5.10 -23.17 -1.16
N ASN A 61 -6.01 -22.26 -0.79
CA ASN A 61 -5.68 -21.02 -0.09
C ASN A 61 -6.87 -20.60 0.80
N ILE A 62 -7.00 -21.28 1.95
CA ILE A 62 -8.11 -21.07 2.89
C ILE A 62 -7.97 -19.69 3.57
N ILE A 63 -6.73 -19.35 3.93
CA ILE A 63 -6.32 -18.10 4.57
C ILE A 63 -4.86 -17.82 4.20
N SER A 64 -4.51 -16.56 3.96
CA SER A 64 -3.14 -16.18 3.64
C SER A 64 -2.25 -16.08 4.87
N ASP A 65 -0.96 -16.41 4.75
CA ASP A 65 0.03 -16.31 5.83
C ASP A 65 -0.03 -14.93 6.52
N ALA A 66 -0.04 -13.85 5.76
CA ALA A 66 -0.06 -12.48 6.27
C ALA A 66 -1.38 -12.07 6.98
N VAL A 67 -2.49 -12.81 6.82
CA VAL A 67 -3.68 -12.64 7.67
C VAL A 67 -3.61 -13.57 8.88
N PHE A 68 -3.06 -14.77 8.71
CA PHE A 68 -2.97 -15.78 9.78
C PHE A 68 -2.00 -15.37 10.89
N THR A 69 -0.88 -14.72 10.55
CA THR A 69 0.15 -14.27 11.51
C THR A 69 0.00 -12.83 11.99
N ASN A 70 -1.02 -12.09 11.52
CA ASN A 70 -1.23 -10.71 11.92
C ASN A 70 -1.75 -10.59 13.36
N LYS A 71 -0.85 -10.59 14.34
CA LYS A 71 -1.16 -10.46 15.78
C LYS A 71 -1.85 -9.15 16.18
N SER A 72 -1.83 -8.09 15.35
CA SER A 72 -2.35 -6.76 15.71
C SER A 72 -3.80 -6.49 15.30
N THR A 73 -4.52 -7.46 14.72
CA THR A 73 -5.91 -7.26 14.23
C THR A 73 -6.95 -6.95 15.32
N MET A 74 -6.70 -7.32 16.58
CA MET A 74 -7.58 -7.02 17.71
C MET A 74 -6.82 -6.79 19.01
N THR A 75 -7.14 -5.70 19.69
CA THR A 75 -6.76 -5.44 21.08
C THR A 75 -7.59 -6.28 22.06
N GLU A 76 -7.10 -6.47 23.30
CA GLU A 76 -7.84 -7.13 24.40
C GLU A 76 -9.27 -6.58 24.57
N ALA A 77 -9.44 -5.26 24.50
CA ALA A 77 -10.74 -4.59 24.62
C ALA A 77 -11.68 -4.88 23.45
N GLN A 78 -11.16 -5.00 22.22
CA GLN A 78 -11.94 -5.38 21.04
C GLN A 78 -12.36 -6.85 21.09
N ILE A 79 -11.50 -7.75 21.57
CA ILE A 79 -11.86 -9.18 21.77
C ILE A 79 -12.96 -9.31 22.82
N GLN A 80 -12.84 -8.58 23.94
CA GLN A 80 -13.86 -8.58 24.99
C GLN A 80 -15.20 -8.02 24.49
N SER A 81 -15.16 -6.93 23.72
CA SER A 81 -16.35 -6.34 23.09
C SER A 81 -16.99 -7.28 22.07
N PHE A 82 -16.18 -8.03 21.32
CA PHE A 82 -16.66 -9.05 20.39
C PHE A 82 -17.41 -10.17 21.13
N PHE A 83 -16.85 -10.74 22.20
CA PHE A 83 -17.56 -11.75 23.02
C PHE A 83 -18.85 -11.22 23.64
N ASN A 84 -18.86 -9.97 24.10
CA ASN A 84 -20.07 -9.30 24.59
C ASN A 84 -21.15 -9.17 23.50
N SER A 85 -20.76 -9.00 22.22
CA SER A 85 -21.73 -8.90 21.11
C SER A 85 -22.32 -10.25 20.67
N LYS A 86 -21.64 -11.36 20.92
CA LYS A 86 -22.08 -12.72 20.53
C LYS A 86 -23.02 -13.36 21.55
N VAL A 87 -22.90 -13.03 22.83
CA VAL A 87 -23.78 -13.52 23.90
C VAL A 87 -24.20 -12.35 24.79
N SER A 88 -25.44 -11.89 24.67
CA SER A 88 -25.95 -10.80 25.52
C SER A 88 -26.15 -11.23 26.97
N LYS A 89 -26.55 -12.49 27.22
CA LYS A 89 -26.82 -13.02 28.56
C LYS A 89 -26.55 -14.54 28.63
N CYS A 90 -25.89 -14.97 29.69
CA CYS A 90 -25.77 -16.39 30.03
C CYS A 90 -27.06 -16.95 30.62
N VAL A 91 -27.35 -18.22 30.31
CA VAL A 91 -28.45 -18.96 30.94
C VAL A 91 -28.08 -19.22 32.40
N VAL A 92 -29.05 -19.03 33.30
CA VAL A 92 -28.90 -19.37 34.71
C VAL A 92 -29.05 -20.88 34.86
N GLY A 93 -28.01 -21.54 35.35
CA GLY A 93 -27.95 -22.99 35.54
C GLY A 93 -26.59 -23.40 36.08
N LYS A 94 -26.33 -24.71 36.13
CA LYS A 94 -25.06 -25.28 36.63
C LYS A 94 -24.44 -26.23 35.62
N ASP A 95 -23.12 -26.21 35.55
CA ASP A 95 -22.29 -27.16 34.80
C ASP A 95 -22.21 -28.54 35.50
N GLU A 96 -21.50 -29.47 34.88
CA GLU A 96 -21.26 -30.83 35.35
C GLU A 96 -20.45 -30.90 36.67
N ASP A 97 -19.70 -29.85 37.01
CA ASP A 97 -19.00 -29.68 38.29
C ASP A 97 -19.94 -29.09 39.37
N GLY A 98 -21.19 -28.76 39.03
CA GLY A 98 -22.16 -28.14 39.92
C GLY A 98 -21.94 -26.63 40.15
N LYS A 99 -21.07 -25.98 39.38
CA LYS A 99 -20.78 -24.53 39.42
C LYS A 99 -21.71 -23.79 38.46
N PRO A 100 -21.97 -22.47 38.65
CA PRO A 100 -22.80 -21.71 37.71
C PRO A 100 -22.20 -21.69 36.30
N TYR A 101 -23.04 -21.78 35.25
CA TYR A 101 -22.57 -21.59 33.88
C TYR A 101 -21.93 -20.21 33.68
N VAL A 102 -20.73 -20.18 33.06
CA VAL A 102 -20.01 -18.94 32.73
C VAL A 102 -19.73 -18.92 31.23
N CYS A 103 -20.33 -18.00 30.48
CA CYS A 103 -20.03 -17.85 29.05
C CYS A 103 -18.64 -17.26 28.81
N LEU A 104 -18.09 -17.44 27.62
CA LEU A 104 -16.72 -17.03 27.26
C LEU A 104 -16.44 -15.54 27.57
N LYS A 105 -17.45 -14.67 27.43
CA LYS A 105 -17.35 -13.24 27.74
C LYS A 105 -17.12 -12.93 29.23
N ASP A 106 -17.62 -13.76 30.13
CA ASP A 106 -17.53 -13.58 31.59
C ASP A 106 -16.44 -14.50 32.20
N PHE A 107 -15.87 -15.40 31.39
CA PHE A 107 -14.91 -16.41 31.83
C PHE A 107 -13.60 -15.78 32.30
N LYS A 108 -13.14 -16.21 33.49
CA LYS A 108 -11.88 -15.81 34.11
C LYS A 108 -11.16 -17.00 34.71
N ILE A 109 -9.84 -17.00 34.64
CA ILE A 109 -8.97 -18.04 35.20
C ILE A 109 -7.64 -17.43 35.69
N THR A 110 -6.96 -18.11 36.60
CA THR A 110 -5.54 -17.83 36.88
C THR A 110 -4.68 -18.58 35.87
N SER A 111 -3.98 -17.84 35.01
CA SER A 111 -3.05 -18.40 34.02
C SER A 111 -1.68 -18.70 34.66
N VAL A 112 -0.85 -19.48 33.96
CA VAL A 112 0.48 -19.91 34.45
C VAL A 112 1.61 -19.38 33.58
N ASN A 113 2.81 -19.31 34.14
CA ASN A 113 4.01 -18.91 33.39
C ASN A 113 4.36 -19.96 32.32
N ARG A 114 4.83 -19.48 31.16
CA ARG A 114 5.49 -20.28 30.12
C ARG A 114 6.78 -19.60 29.70
N VAL A 115 7.86 -20.38 29.60
CA VAL A 115 9.16 -19.89 29.12
C VAL A 115 9.08 -19.70 27.61
N ALA A 116 9.82 -18.71 27.09
CA ALA A 116 9.97 -18.50 25.65
C ALA A 116 10.66 -19.68 24.97
N ASP A 117 10.31 -19.96 23.72
CA ASP A 117 11.00 -20.90 22.86
C ASP A 117 11.00 -20.44 21.39
N ALA A 118 11.39 -21.31 20.46
CA ALA A 118 11.51 -20.97 19.05
C ALA A 118 10.18 -20.61 18.33
N TYR A 119 9.03 -20.76 19.00
CA TYR A 119 7.71 -20.57 18.39
C TYR A 119 6.84 -19.54 19.12
N CYS A 120 7.16 -19.22 20.39
CA CYS A 120 6.47 -18.17 21.14
C CYS A 120 7.42 -17.48 22.14
N ASP A 121 7.26 -16.16 22.31
CA ASP A 121 8.01 -15.29 23.24
C ASP A 121 7.76 -15.58 24.75
N GLY A 122 7.00 -16.64 25.07
CA GLY A 122 6.64 -17.02 26.44
C GLY A 122 5.42 -16.26 26.97
N TYR A 123 5.05 -16.54 28.21
CA TYR A 123 3.86 -15.97 28.85
C TYR A 123 4.09 -15.76 30.35
N THR A 124 3.77 -14.58 30.87
CA THR A 124 3.74 -14.33 32.33
C THR A 124 2.30 -14.48 32.84
N GLY A 125 2.04 -15.50 33.65
CA GLY A 125 0.74 -15.79 34.23
C GLY A 125 0.24 -14.70 35.18
N ALA A 126 -1.07 -14.57 35.32
CA ALA A 126 -1.72 -13.66 36.25
C ALA A 126 -3.05 -14.23 36.76
N ALA A 127 -3.48 -13.77 37.93
CA ALA A 127 -4.77 -14.15 38.50
C ALA A 127 -5.93 -13.41 37.81
N ASN A 128 -7.09 -14.08 37.72
CA ASN A 128 -8.35 -13.52 37.21
C ASN A 128 -8.28 -12.95 35.77
N GLU A 129 -7.41 -13.47 34.90
CA GLU A 129 -7.37 -13.06 33.50
C GLU A 129 -8.63 -13.52 32.78
N SER A 130 -9.22 -12.63 31.97
CA SER A 130 -10.36 -12.97 31.11
C SER A 130 -9.92 -13.83 29.92
N ALA A 131 -10.87 -14.53 29.31
CA ALA A 131 -10.63 -15.22 28.04
C ALA A 131 -10.06 -14.29 26.96
N ALA A 132 -10.57 -13.04 26.88
CA ALA A 132 -10.08 -12.03 25.94
C ALA A 132 -8.62 -11.65 26.15
N ARG A 133 -8.20 -11.48 27.41
CA ARG A 133 -6.82 -11.17 27.80
C ARG A 133 -5.86 -12.30 27.45
N ILE A 134 -6.24 -13.55 27.75
CA ILE A 134 -5.44 -14.73 27.42
C ILE A 134 -5.25 -14.84 25.90
N ILE A 135 -6.33 -14.73 25.12
CA ILE A 135 -6.23 -14.79 23.64
C ILE A 135 -5.35 -13.67 23.11
N TYR A 136 -5.53 -12.42 23.58
CA TYR A 136 -4.70 -11.29 23.16
C TYR A 136 -3.21 -11.52 23.43
N ARG A 137 -2.86 -11.91 24.67
CA ARG A 137 -1.47 -12.09 25.10
C ARG A 137 -0.80 -13.31 24.45
N VAL A 138 -1.54 -14.41 24.23
CA VAL A 138 -1.02 -15.56 23.46
C VAL A 138 -0.84 -15.20 21.98
N ALA A 139 -1.78 -14.49 21.37
CA ALA A 139 -1.65 -13.99 20.00
C ALA A 139 -0.41 -13.12 19.82
N GLN A 140 -0.10 -12.25 20.80
CA GLN A 140 1.12 -11.44 20.76
C GLN A 140 2.41 -12.26 20.88
N SER A 141 2.39 -13.28 21.75
CA SER A 141 3.54 -14.15 22.07
C SER A 141 3.89 -15.12 20.94
N CYS A 142 2.89 -15.68 20.26
CA CYS A 142 3.07 -16.74 19.27
C CYS A 142 2.85 -16.27 17.81
N ASP A 143 2.91 -14.98 17.52
CA ASP A 143 2.73 -14.40 16.16
C ASP A 143 1.50 -14.93 15.39
N ILE A 144 0.35 -15.00 16.08
CA ILE A 144 -0.91 -15.52 15.52
C ILE A 144 -1.98 -14.43 15.59
N ASN A 145 -2.78 -14.30 14.54
CA ASN A 145 -3.93 -13.40 14.52
C ASN A 145 -4.98 -13.84 15.56
N PRO A 146 -5.38 -12.98 16.54
CA PRO A 146 -6.36 -13.34 17.55
C PRO A 146 -7.72 -13.76 16.98
N GLN A 147 -8.09 -13.27 15.79
CA GLN A 147 -9.31 -13.68 15.06
C GLN A 147 -9.28 -15.16 14.69
N VAL A 148 -8.11 -15.71 14.34
CA VAL A 148 -7.93 -17.14 14.02
C VAL A 148 -8.23 -17.98 15.25
N LEU A 149 -7.68 -17.63 16.42
CA LEU A 149 -7.93 -18.33 17.68
C LEU A 149 -9.42 -18.28 18.08
N ILE A 150 -10.09 -17.14 17.88
CA ILE A 150 -11.53 -16.98 18.13
C ILE A 150 -12.37 -17.85 17.19
N VAL A 151 -12.02 -17.94 15.91
CA VAL A 151 -12.72 -18.81 14.94
C VAL A 151 -12.51 -20.28 15.27
N MET A 152 -11.30 -20.69 15.67
CA MET A 152 -11.03 -22.08 16.09
C MET A 152 -11.86 -22.43 17.33
N LEU A 153 -11.93 -21.56 18.34
CA LEU A 153 -12.78 -21.77 19.54
C LEU A 153 -14.26 -22.00 19.21
N GLN A 154 -14.78 -21.29 18.21
CA GLN A 154 -16.14 -21.53 17.72
C GLN A 154 -16.26 -22.86 16.99
N LYS A 155 -15.31 -23.16 16.09
CA LYS A 155 -15.31 -24.37 15.27
C LYS A 155 -15.25 -25.65 16.11
N GLU A 156 -14.40 -25.68 17.14
CA GLU A 156 -14.17 -26.89 17.93
C GLU A 156 -15.21 -27.09 19.04
N GLN A 157 -15.60 -26.02 19.77
CA GLN A 157 -16.46 -26.15 20.96
C GLN A 157 -17.68 -25.22 20.98
N GLY A 158 -17.91 -24.43 19.94
CA GLY A 158 -19.02 -23.47 19.86
C GLY A 158 -18.96 -22.35 20.90
N LEU A 159 -17.82 -22.20 21.61
CA LEU A 159 -17.71 -21.45 22.86
C LEU A 159 -18.02 -19.96 22.73
N VAL A 160 -17.82 -19.38 21.55
CA VAL A 160 -18.01 -17.94 21.31
C VAL A 160 -19.50 -17.57 21.29
N THR A 161 -20.38 -18.47 20.86
CA THR A 161 -21.84 -18.27 20.85
C THR A 161 -22.59 -19.07 21.92
N HIS A 162 -21.88 -19.85 22.75
CA HIS A 162 -22.51 -20.76 23.72
C HIS A 162 -23.05 -20.00 24.94
N VAL A 163 -24.35 -20.14 25.23
CA VAL A 163 -25.01 -19.43 26.34
C VAL A 163 -25.06 -20.20 27.66
N TRP A 164 -24.63 -21.47 27.67
CA TRP A 164 -24.62 -22.39 28.82
C TRP A 164 -23.44 -23.39 28.80
N PRO A 165 -22.18 -22.96 28.59
CA PRO A 165 -21.07 -23.89 28.34
C PRO A 165 -20.70 -24.72 29.58
N SER A 166 -20.45 -26.01 29.35
CA SER A 166 -19.89 -26.95 30.33
C SER A 166 -18.42 -26.67 30.64
N ALA A 167 -17.96 -27.07 31.83
CA ALA A 167 -16.58 -26.89 32.28
C ALA A 167 -15.59 -27.64 31.35
N TRP A 168 -15.96 -28.83 30.90
CA TRP A 168 -15.20 -29.67 29.97
C TRP A 168 -14.90 -28.96 28.64
N ARG A 169 -15.81 -28.13 28.11
CA ARG A 169 -15.54 -27.36 26.87
C ARG A 169 -14.38 -26.40 27.04
N TYR A 170 -14.21 -25.79 28.22
CA TYR A 170 -13.04 -24.95 28.51
C TYR A 170 -11.75 -25.77 28.70
N ASN A 171 -11.88 -27.00 29.22
CA ASN A 171 -10.75 -27.90 29.41
C ASN A 171 -10.14 -28.39 28.09
N ILE A 172 -10.95 -28.56 27.05
CA ILE A 172 -10.54 -29.07 25.73
C ILE A 172 -10.85 -28.08 24.58
N ALA A 173 -10.81 -26.77 24.88
CA ALA A 173 -11.32 -25.68 24.05
C ALA A 173 -10.88 -25.67 22.58
N LEU A 174 -9.70 -26.24 22.26
CA LEU A 174 -9.15 -26.33 20.90
C LEU A 174 -8.65 -27.75 20.54
N GLY A 175 -9.00 -28.77 21.32
CA GLY A 175 -8.56 -30.16 21.12
C GLY A 175 -7.05 -30.42 21.28
N GLN A 176 -6.26 -29.44 21.72
CA GLN A 176 -4.80 -29.59 21.82
C GLN A 176 -4.45 -30.66 22.87
N GLY A 177 -3.66 -31.65 22.49
CA GLY A 177 -3.29 -32.77 23.38
C GLY A 177 -4.43 -33.76 23.66
N CYS A 178 -5.54 -33.70 22.92
CA CYS A 178 -6.69 -34.60 23.05
C CYS A 178 -6.88 -35.45 21.78
N PRO A 179 -6.18 -36.58 21.62
CA PRO A 179 -6.39 -37.48 20.48
C PRO A 179 -7.73 -38.22 20.58
N ASP A 180 -8.45 -38.40 19.47
CA ASP A 180 -9.76 -39.07 19.45
C ASP A 180 -9.74 -40.54 19.96
N THR A 181 -8.55 -41.15 20.07
CA THR A 181 -8.35 -42.56 20.42
C THR A 181 -7.73 -42.79 21.80
N ALA A 182 -7.43 -41.74 22.57
CA ALA A 182 -6.84 -41.86 23.91
C ALA A 182 -7.23 -40.68 24.83
N PRO A 183 -7.06 -40.79 26.16
CA PRO A 183 -7.33 -39.67 27.06
C PRO A 183 -6.49 -38.43 26.74
N CYS A 184 -7.04 -37.24 26.98
CA CYS A 184 -6.30 -35.97 26.88
C CYS A 184 -5.08 -35.96 27.80
N ASP A 185 -3.96 -35.42 27.31
CA ASP A 185 -2.77 -35.15 28.12
C ASP A 185 -3.08 -34.07 29.19
N PRO A 186 -2.93 -34.40 30.50
CA PRO A 186 -3.18 -33.46 31.58
C PRO A 186 -2.40 -32.13 31.49
N GLY A 187 -1.24 -32.11 30.83
CA GLY A 187 -0.43 -30.90 30.63
C GLY A 187 -1.05 -29.86 29.69
N TYR A 188 -2.06 -30.26 28.91
CA TYR A 188 -2.80 -29.39 27.98
C TYR A 188 -4.24 -29.10 28.42
N ILE A 189 -4.73 -29.70 29.51
CA ILE A 189 -6.07 -29.46 30.03
C ILE A 189 -6.20 -28.03 30.57
N GLY A 190 -7.29 -27.36 30.20
CA GLY A 190 -7.66 -26.04 30.71
C GLY A 190 -7.48 -24.93 29.69
N PHE A 191 -8.34 -23.91 29.75
CA PHE A 191 -8.48 -22.89 28.69
C PHE A 191 -7.14 -22.23 28.31
N PHE A 192 -6.33 -21.80 29.27
CA PHE A 192 -5.01 -21.22 28.99
C PHE A 192 -4.09 -22.16 28.20
N HIS A 193 -4.06 -23.43 28.58
CA HIS A 193 -3.20 -24.45 27.98
C HIS A 193 -3.65 -24.79 26.55
N GLN A 194 -4.97 -24.82 26.32
CA GLN A 194 -5.57 -25.00 25.00
C GLN A 194 -5.21 -23.84 24.06
N ILE A 195 -5.36 -22.59 24.51
CA ILE A 195 -5.03 -21.40 23.69
C ILE A 195 -3.52 -21.32 23.39
N TYR A 196 -2.66 -21.39 24.42
CA TYR A 196 -1.20 -21.32 24.24
C TYR A 196 -0.67 -22.48 23.42
N GLY A 197 -1.11 -23.71 23.73
CA GLY A 197 -0.68 -24.92 23.04
C GLY A 197 -1.07 -24.93 21.57
N ALA A 198 -2.31 -24.56 21.23
CA ALA A 198 -2.75 -24.51 19.85
C ALA A 198 -2.05 -23.41 19.03
N ALA A 199 -1.86 -22.21 19.59
CA ALA A 199 -1.13 -21.13 18.91
C ALA A 199 0.32 -21.54 18.59
N ARG A 200 1.01 -22.12 19.57
CA ARG A 200 2.36 -22.70 19.41
C ARG A 200 2.38 -23.84 18.40
N GLN A 201 1.37 -24.71 18.40
CA GLN A 201 1.26 -25.84 17.47
C GLN A 201 1.11 -25.37 16.01
N MET A 202 0.35 -24.29 15.78
CA MET A 202 0.21 -23.69 14.46
C MET A 202 1.54 -23.12 13.94
N GLN A 203 2.36 -22.50 14.79
CA GLN A 203 3.70 -22.07 14.40
C GLN A 203 4.60 -23.26 14.02
N MET A 204 4.56 -24.36 14.78
CA MET A 204 5.29 -25.60 14.41
C MET A 204 4.83 -26.20 13.07
N TYR A 205 3.53 -26.13 12.75
CA TYR A 205 3.03 -26.55 11.44
C TYR A 205 3.50 -25.61 10.31
N MET A 206 3.46 -24.29 10.52
CA MET A 206 3.89 -23.30 9.51
C MET A 206 5.41 -23.28 9.28
N GLU A 207 6.21 -23.69 10.26
CA GLU A 207 7.65 -23.90 10.08
C GLU A 207 7.94 -25.01 9.05
N GLY A 208 7.12 -26.07 9.05
CA GLY A 208 7.20 -27.18 8.10
C GLY A 208 8.36 -28.17 8.31
N ARG A 209 9.23 -27.95 9.32
CA ARG A 209 10.44 -28.76 9.58
C ARG A 209 10.15 -30.26 9.77
N TRP A 210 9.01 -30.58 10.39
CA TRP A 210 8.57 -31.96 10.67
C TRP A 210 7.26 -32.34 9.97
N PHE A 211 6.66 -31.40 9.22
CA PHE A 211 5.30 -31.48 8.69
C PHE A 211 5.30 -31.17 7.19
N ASN A 212 5.60 -32.19 6.38
CA ASN A 212 5.82 -32.04 4.92
C ASN A 212 4.76 -32.70 4.01
N TRP A 213 3.90 -33.58 4.52
CA TRP A 213 2.78 -34.23 3.81
C TRP A 213 1.74 -33.28 3.18
N TYR A 214 1.70 -32.01 3.59
CA TYR A 214 0.91 -30.95 2.93
C TYR A 214 1.77 -29.70 2.65
N ALA A 215 3.05 -29.88 2.31
CA ALA A 215 3.99 -28.77 2.12
C ALA A 215 3.46 -27.75 1.06
N PRO A 216 3.61 -26.43 1.30
CA PRO A 216 3.22 -25.39 0.34
C PRO A 216 3.89 -25.52 -1.03
N GLY A 217 3.29 -24.92 -2.05
CA GLY A 217 3.74 -24.94 -3.45
C GLY A 217 3.46 -26.26 -4.19
N ASN A 218 2.86 -27.25 -3.53
CA ASN A 218 2.64 -28.59 -4.08
C ASN A 218 1.15 -28.95 -4.15
N THR A 219 0.81 -29.85 -5.09
CA THR A 219 -0.55 -30.38 -5.25
C THR A 219 -0.68 -31.73 -4.55
N TRP A 220 -1.53 -31.78 -3.54
CA TRP A 220 -1.75 -32.96 -2.69
C TRP A 220 -3.13 -33.58 -2.92
N GLN A 221 -3.25 -34.90 -2.77
CA GLN A 221 -4.53 -35.61 -2.82
C GLN A 221 -5.15 -35.64 -1.41
N ILE A 222 -5.87 -34.58 -1.06
CA ILE A 222 -6.45 -34.42 0.28
C ILE A 222 -7.78 -35.18 0.36
N GLN A 223 -8.01 -35.91 1.45
CA GLN A 223 -9.22 -36.70 1.64
C GLN A 223 -10.47 -35.81 1.83
N TYR A 224 -11.62 -36.26 1.33
CA TYR A 224 -12.91 -35.60 1.60
C TYR A 224 -13.50 -35.98 2.96
N HIS A 225 -13.13 -37.16 3.49
CA HIS A 225 -13.69 -37.77 4.70
C HIS A 225 -12.73 -38.86 5.23
N PRO A 226 -12.71 -39.21 6.53
CA PRO A 226 -11.88 -40.29 7.08
C PRO A 226 -12.04 -41.65 6.38
N ASP A 227 -13.25 -41.96 5.91
CA ASP A 227 -13.54 -43.13 5.07
C ASP A 227 -13.07 -42.88 3.63
N ARG A 228 -11.75 -42.94 3.43
CA ARG A 228 -11.09 -42.70 2.13
C ARG A 228 -11.62 -43.64 1.04
N ASP A 229 -11.84 -44.90 1.36
CA ASP A 229 -12.14 -45.93 0.36
C ASP A 229 -13.58 -45.79 -0.18
N ARG A 230 -14.49 -45.20 0.60
CA ARG A 230 -15.83 -44.80 0.15
C ARG A 230 -15.90 -43.41 -0.46
N CYS A 231 -15.19 -42.43 0.12
CA CYS A 231 -15.41 -41.00 -0.17
C CYS A 231 -14.31 -40.34 -1.00
N GLY A 232 -13.16 -40.99 -1.18
CA GLY A 232 -12.09 -40.55 -2.06
C GLY A 232 -11.28 -39.34 -1.60
N THR A 233 -10.54 -38.78 -2.56
CA THR A 233 -9.62 -37.64 -2.42
C THR A 233 -9.83 -36.66 -3.56
N GLY A 234 -9.33 -35.44 -3.41
CA GLY A 234 -9.29 -34.43 -4.47
C GLY A 234 -7.95 -33.70 -4.50
N ALA A 235 -7.54 -33.26 -5.70
CA ALA A 235 -6.30 -32.52 -5.90
C ALA A 235 -6.42 -31.09 -5.36
N VAL A 236 -5.55 -30.72 -4.41
CA VAL A 236 -5.48 -29.38 -3.81
C VAL A 236 -4.06 -28.85 -3.93
N HIS A 237 -3.87 -27.74 -4.65
CA HIS A 237 -2.61 -27.02 -4.68
C HIS A 237 -2.49 -26.13 -3.42
N VAL A 238 -1.72 -26.57 -2.43
CA VAL A 238 -1.57 -25.84 -1.16
C VAL A 238 -0.63 -24.66 -1.37
N ALA A 239 -1.17 -23.44 -1.40
CA ALA A 239 -0.46 -22.25 -1.84
C ALA A 239 0.45 -21.62 -0.77
N ASN A 240 0.17 -21.84 0.52
CA ASN A 240 0.85 -21.13 1.61
C ASN A 240 0.89 -21.92 2.94
N LYS A 241 1.68 -21.43 3.91
CA LYS A 241 1.98 -22.11 5.18
C LYS A 241 0.75 -22.20 6.09
N ALA A 242 -0.05 -21.15 6.17
CA ALA A 242 -1.25 -21.10 7.00
C ALA A 242 -2.32 -22.10 6.53
N THR A 243 -2.50 -22.24 5.21
CA THR A 243 -3.39 -23.26 4.63
C THR A 243 -2.85 -24.67 4.89
N SER A 244 -1.53 -24.88 4.80
CA SER A 244 -0.88 -26.15 5.20
C SER A 244 -1.17 -26.49 6.67
N ALA A 245 -0.98 -25.52 7.58
CA ALA A 245 -1.24 -25.68 9.01
C ALA A 245 -2.71 -26.01 9.32
N LEU A 246 -3.66 -25.41 8.62
CA LEU A 246 -5.09 -25.75 8.75
C LEU A 246 -5.41 -27.19 8.29
N TYR A 247 -4.68 -27.74 7.31
CA TYR A 247 -4.80 -29.15 6.94
C TYR A 247 -4.11 -30.10 7.92
N TYR A 248 -3.06 -29.68 8.63
CA TYR A 248 -2.55 -30.46 9.76
C TYR A 248 -3.51 -30.47 10.95
N TYR A 249 -4.19 -29.35 11.20
CA TYR A 249 -5.16 -29.24 12.28
C TYR A 249 -6.50 -29.91 11.97
N THR A 250 -6.99 -29.81 10.72
CA THR A 250 -8.18 -30.53 10.26
C THR A 250 -7.94 -31.16 8.88
N PRO A 251 -7.60 -32.46 8.80
CA PRO A 251 -6.99 -33.11 7.62
C PRO A 251 -7.97 -33.53 6.52
N TYR A 252 -9.04 -32.76 6.31
CA TYR A 252 -10.04 -33.03 5.27
C TYR A 252 -10.44 -31.76 4.51
N GLN A 253 -10.59 -31.88 3.19
CA GLN A 253 -11.18 -30.82 2.36
C GLN A 253 -12.70 -31.01 2.27
N PRO A 254 -13.50 -29.93 2.19
CA PRO A 254 -14.93 -30.07 1.96
C PRO A 254 -15.22 -30.58 0.54
N ASN A 255 -16.16 -31.51 0.42
CA ASN A 255 -16.63 -31.96 -0.89
C ASN A 255 -17.69 -31.00 -1.47
N ALA A 256 -18.14 -31.25 -2.71
CA ALA A 256 -19.12 -30.39 -3.38
C ALA A 256 -20.49 -30.30 -2.66
N ALA A 257 -20.90 -31.32 -1.88
CA ALA A 257 -22.12 -31.25 -1.08
C ALA A 257 -21.94 -30.38 0.17
N ALA A 258 -20.84 -30.55 0.90
CA ALA A 258 -20.45 -29.68 2.01
C ALA A 258 -20.39 -28.19 1.61
N LEU A 259 -19.86 -27.91 0.40
CA LEU A 259 -19.77 -26.56 -0.17
C LEU A 259 -21.12 -26.01 -0.66
N ARG A 260 -22.07 -26.84 -1.10
CA ARG A 260 -23.44 -26.38 -1.40
C ARG A 260 -24.27 -26.12 -0.15
N ALA A 261 -24.04 -26.88 0.92
CA ALA A 261 -24.80 -26.77 2.17
C ALA A 261 -24.47 -25.51 3.00
N ASN A 262 -23.36 -24.82 2.71
CA ASN A 262 -22.85 -23.67 3.46
C ASN A 262 -22.63 -23.93 4.96
N TYR A 263 -23.51 -23.51 5.87
CA TYR A 263 -23.46 -23.92 7.29
C TYR A 263 -24.20 -25.22 7.57
N GLY A 264 -25.07 -25.65 6.65
CA GLY A 264 -25.86 -26.87 6.76
C GLY A 264 -25.05 -28.16 6.61
N GLU A 265 -25.77 -29.26 6.77
CA GLU A 265 -25.30 -30.63 6.60
C GLU A 265 -25.28 -31.00 5.11
N GLY A 266 -24.22 -31.69 4.67
CA GLY A 266 -24.04 -32.18 3.31
C GLY A 266 -24.44 -33.65 3.16
N ASP A 267 -23.71 -34.37 2.32
CA ASP A 267 -23.85 -35.83 2.16
C ASP A 267 -22.98 -36.62 3.16
N THR A 268 -23.01 -37.95 3.09
CA THR A 268 -22.23 -38.84 3.97
C THR A 268 -20.71 -38.77 3.78
N CYS A 269 -20.21 -37.98 2.82
CA CYS A 269 -18.79 -37.78 2.54
C CYS A 269 -18.35 -36.32 2.78
N SER A 270 -19.20 -35.53 3.46
CA SER A 270 -19.01 -34.11 3.68
C SER A 270 -18.20 -33.82 4.95
N SER A 271 -17.00 -33.28 4.79
CA SER A 271 -16.22 -32.71 5.90
C SER A 271 -16.42 -31.20 6.02
N TYR A 272 -16.51 -30.72 7.27
CA TYR A 272 -16.93 -29.34 7.56
C TYR A 272 -15.84 -28.43 8.16
N GLY A 273 -14.73 -28.98 8.67
CA GLY A 273 -13.76 -28.23 9.46
C GLY A 273 -13.21 -26.98 8.77
N ASN A 274 -12.53 -27.14 7.64
CA ASN A 274 -11.93 -26.04 6.88
C ASN A 274 -12.98 -25.10 6.24
N ARG A 275 -14.15 -25.63 5.87
CA ARG A 275 -15.30 -24.85 5.41
C ARG A 275 -15.83 -23.92 6.50
N ASN A 276 -16.07 -24.46 7.69
CA ASN A 276 -16.60 -23.72 8.84
C ASN A 276 -15.59 -22.68 9.33
N PHE A 277 -14.29 -22.99 9.32
CA PHE A 277 -13.24 -22.00 9.58
C PHE A 277 -13.36 -20.78 8.64
N TYR A 278 -13.40 -21.01 7.33
CA TYR A 278 -13.55 -19.93 6.34
C TYR A 278 -14.86 -19.15 6.54
N ASN A 279 -15.98 -19.84 6.79
CA ASN A 279 -17.27 -19.20 6.99
C ASN A 279 -17.29 -18.32 8.25
N TYR A 280 -16.90 -18.84 9.41
CA TYR A 280 -16.85 -18.05 10.65
C TYR A 280 -15.86 -16.88 10.55
N PHE A 281 -14.69 -17.07 9.93
CA PHE A 281 -13.73 -15.98 9.72
C PHE A 281 -14.32 -14.89 8.82
N THR A 282 -14.88 -15.28 7.66
CA THR A 282 -15.42 -14.31 6.71
C THR A 282 -16.68 -13.60 7.18
N ASP A 283 -17.52 -14.24 7.99
CA ASP A 283 -18.73 -13.62 8.53
C ASP A 283 -18.48 -12.72 9.75
N TRP A 284 -17.35 -12.90 10.45
CA TRP A 284 -17.04 -12.15 11.67
C TRP A 284 -15.96 -11.09 11.49
N PHE A 285 -15.00 -11.33 10.60
CA PHE A 285 -13.76 -10.55 10.49
C PHE A 285 -13.40 -10.14 9.05
N GLY A 286 -14.14 -10.60 8.04
CA GLY A 286 -13.91 -10.27 6.63
C GLY A 286 -12.91 -11.18 5.94
N SER A 287 -12.18 -10.67 4.95
CA SER A 287 -11.34 -11.48 4.06
C SER A 287 -10.31 -12.35 4.80
N THR A 288 -10.23 -13.64 4.47
CA THR A 288 -9.12 -14.52 4.88
C THR A 288 -7.84 -14.27 4.06
N GLN A 289 -7.93 -13.48 2.99
CA GLN A 289 -6.79 -13.11 2.15
C GLN A 289 -6.29 -11.73 2.53
N LYS A 290 -4.96 -11.57 2.60
CA LYS A 290 -4.30 -10.28 2.85
C LYS A 290 -4.91 -9.27 1.88
N PRO A 291 -5.52 -8.18 2.40
CA PRO A 291 -5.91 -7.09 1.53
C PRO A 291 -4.66 -6.64 0.75
N ALA A 292 -4.80 -6.48 -0.58
CA ALA A 292 -4.17 -5.33 -1.19
C ALA A 292 -4.65 -4.08 -0.42
N ALA A 293 -3.80 -3.05 -0.32
CA ALA A 293 -3.93 -1.92 0.62
C ALA A 293 -5.39 -1.41 0.81
N PRO A 294 -5.77 -1.04 2.05
CA PRO A 294 -7.04 -1.38 2.67
C PRO A 294 -8.30 -1.00 1.86
N ALA A 295 -9.18 -1.99 1.71
CA ALA A 295 -10.54 -1.78 1.21
C ALA A 295 -11.39 -1.04 2.25
N VAL A 296 -11.50 0.28 2.12
CA VAL A 296 -12.56 1.08 2.73
C VAL A 296 -13.91 0.57 2.19
N THR A 297 -14.95 0.51 3.01
CA THR A 297 -16.32 0.22 2.54
C THR A 297 -16.94 1.40 1.79
N VAL A 298 -16.42 1.65 0.58
CA VAL A 298 -17.12 2.32 -0.51
C VAL A 298 -16.70 1.60 -1.78
N SER A 299 -17.65 1.08 -2.56
CA SER A 299 -17.38 0.96 -4.00
C SER A 299 -17.44 2.37 -4.58
N PRO A 300 -16.36 2.80 -5.23
CA PRO A 300 -16.49 3.15 -6.62
C PRO A 300 -15.79 2.09 -7.45
N LEU A 301 -16.35 1.79 -8.63
CA LEU A 301 -15.64 1.01 -9.65
C LEU A 301 -14.48 1.80 -10.30
N VAL A 302 -14.22 3.02 -9.82
CA VAL A 302 -13.26 3.99 -10.33
C VAL A 302 -12.23 4.28 -9.22
N ASP A 303 -10.99 3.89 -9.44
CA ASP A 303 -9.83 4.51 -8.80
C ASP A 303 -9.30 5.58 -9.75
N LEU A 304 -9.28 6.86 -9.33
CA LEU A 304 -8.81 7.94 -10.18
C LEU A 304 -7.31 7.82 -10.49
N ASN A 305 -6.50 7.16 -9.67
CA ASN A 305 -5.08 6.98 -9.95
C ASN A 305 -4.82 5.90 -11.03
N SER A 306 -5.80 5.02 -11.30
CA SER A 306 -5.74 3.98 -12.33
C SER A 306 -5.93 4.50 -13.78
N THR A 307 -5.82 3.60 -14.77
CA THR A 307 -5.98 3.91 -16.21
C THR A 307 -7.36 3.54 -16.78
N ASN A 308 -8.13 2.67 -16.12
CA ASN A 308 -9.26 1.95 -16.73
C ASN A 308 -10.60 2.69 -16.61
N TYR A 309 -10.60 4.00 -16.83
CA TYR A 309 -11.82 4.82 -16.80
C TYR A 309 -11.76 6.03 -17.73
N VAL A 310 -12.95 6.52 -18.10
CA VAL A 310 -13.17 7.78 -18.82
C VAL A 310 -13.85 8.76 -17.88
N VAL A 311 -13.33 9.98 -17.78
CA VAL A 311 -14.05 11.13 -17.20
C VAL A 311 -14.73 11.92 -18.30
N ALA A 312 -15.99 12.28 -18.07
CA ALA A 312 -16.75 13.12 -18.98
C ALA A 312 -17.63 14.13 -18.23
N ALA A 313 -17.71 15.34 -18.77
CA ALA A 313 -18.61 16.37 -18.28
C ALA A 313 -19.88 16.42 -19.15
N ASP A 314 -21.04 16.49 -18.50
CA ASP A 314 -22.30 16.84 -19.17
C ASP A 314 -22.42 18.36 -19.38
N THR A 315 -23.45 18.77 -20.14
CA THR A 315 -23.72 20.19 -20.46
C THR A 315 -23.96 21.10 -19.25
N SER A 316 -24.18 20.55 -18.04
CA SER A 316 -24.31 21.33 -16.80
C SER A 316 -22.98 21.64 -16.12
N GLY A 317 -21.86 21.06 -16.61
CA GLY A 317 -20.58 21.11 -15.90
C GLY A 317 -20.50 20.14 -14.73
N THR A 318 -21.31 19.07 -14.73
CA THR A 318 -21.17 17.94 -13.80
C THR A 318 -20.24 16.91 -14.42
N VAL A 319 -19.17 16.56 -13.70
CA VAL A 319 -18.15 15.59 -14.13
C VAL A 319 -18.47 14.23 -13.54
N TRP A 320 -18.45 13.22 -14.41
CA TRP A 320 -18.70 11.83 -14.10
C TRP A 320 -17.51 10.97 -14.52
N ALA A 321 -17.13 9.99 -13.71
CA ALA A 321 -16.20 8.94 -14.09
C ALA A 321 -16.94 7.64 -14.46
N TYR A 322 -16.49 7.01 -15.52
CA TYR A 322 -17.03 5.81 -16.13
C TYR A 322 -15.92 4.76 -16.19
N ALA A 323 -15.87 3.84 -15.22
CA ALA A 323 -14.92 2.73 -15.28
C ALA A 323 -15.34 1.71 -16.34
N TYR A 324 -14.35 1.10 -16.98
CA TYR A 324 -14.53 0.06 -17.98
C TYR A 324 -13.70 -1.17 -17.58
N ALA A 325 -14.35 -2.33 -17.47
CA ALA A 325 -13.69 -3.57 -17.10
C ALA A 325 -14.43 -4.77 -17.69
N LYS A 326 -13.68 -5.80 -18.12
CA LYS A 326 -14.24 -7.03 -18.71
C LYS A 326 -15.24 -6.73 -19.84
N SER A 327 -14.85 -5.81 -20.72
CA SER A 327 -15.64 -5.30 -21.86
C SER A 327 -16.98 -4.65 -21.52
N ASN A 328 -17.20 -4.21 -20.27
CA ASN A 328 -18.44 -3.60 -19.81
C ASN A 328 -18.20 -2.30 -19.04
N TRP A 329 -19.16 -1.36 -19.14
CA TRP A 329 -19.17 -0.15 -18.31
C TRP A 329 -19.71 -0.44 -16.92
N ALA A 330 -19.04 0.14 -15.93
CA ALA A 330 -19.52 0.24 -14.56
C ALA A 330 -20.63 1.31 -14.42
N SER A 331 -21.34 1.27 -13.29
CA SER A 331 -22.13 2.43 -12.85
C SER A 331 -21.24 3.66 -12.72
N ARG A 332 -21.60 4.75 -13.39
CA ARG A 332 -20.85 6.02 -13.34
C ARG A 332 -20.83 6.60 -11.93
N VAL A 333 -19.72 7.24 -11.58
CA VAL A 333 -19.50 7.92 -10.29
C VAL A 333 -19.46 9.42 -10.54
N LYS A 334 -20.23 10.22 -9.81
CA LYS A 334 -20.11 11.69 -9.88
C LYS A 334 -18.83 12.11 -9.15
N LEU A 335 -17.95 12.85 -9.84
CA LEU A 335 -16.73 13.40 -9.23
C LEU A 335 -16.98 14.81 -8.66
N THR A 336 -17.54 15.70 -9.47
CA THR A 336 -17.78 17.09 -9.08
C THR A 336 -18.91 17.74 -9.92
N SER A 337 -19.33 18.94 -9.55
CA SER A 337 -20.30 19.75 -10.28
C SER A 337 -20.15 21.23 -9.95
N GLY A 338 -20.71 22.11 -10.78
CA GLY A 338 -20.61 23.56 -10.59
C GLY A 338 -19.39 24.18 -11.26
N LEU A 339 -18.73 23.45 -12.17
CA LEU A 339 -17.63 23.98 -12.98
C LEU A 339 -18.11 24.91 -14.12
N GLY A 340 -19.42 24.97 -14.37
CA GLY A 340 -20.00 25.68 -15.51
C GLY A 340 -19.81 24.92 -16.83
N ALA A 341 -20.14 25.56 -17.95
CA ALA A 341 -19.95 24.96 -19.27
C ALA A 341 -18.44 24.79 -19.56
N LEU A 342 -18.00 23.53 -19.71
CA LEU A 342 -16.62 23.17 -20.03
C LEU A 342 -16.46 22.91 -21.53
N SER A 343 -15.31 23.34 -22.06
CA SER A 343 -14.82 22.93 -23.38
C SER A 343 -13.95 21.68 -23.29
N ARG A 344 -13.08 21.59 -22.26
CA ARG A 344 -12.26 20.40 -21.98
C ARG A 344 -12.18 20.09 -20.47
N PHE A 345 -11.94 18.81 -20.17
CA PHE A 345 -11.68 18.29 -18.82
C PHE A 345 -10.79 17.07 -19.00
N PHE A 346 -9.55 17.14 -18.51
CA PHE A 346 -8.56 16.07 -18.70
C PHE A 346 -7.63 15.90 -17.51
N SER A 347 -7.10 14.69 -17.32
CA SER A 347 -6.03 14.47 -16.34
C SER A 347 -4.71 15.02 -16.85
N ILE A 348 -3.91 15.55 -15.93
CA ILE A 348 -2.54 16.01 -16.15
C ILE A 348 -1.56 15.25 -15.22
N GLY A 349 -1.83 13.99 -14.88
CA GLY A 349 -1.02 13.24 -13.91
C GLY A 349 -0.93 13.95 -12.55
N ASP A 350 0.25 14.03 -11.94
CA ASP A 350 0.49 14.73 -10.66
C ASP A 350 1.26 16.05 -10.89
N LEU A 351 0.53 17.17 -10.90
CA LEU A 351 1.11 18.51 -11.07
C LEU A 351 1.45 19.15 -9.71
N THR A 352 0.82 18.69 -8.62
CA THR A 352 0.91 19.26 -7.27
C THR A 352 1.91 18.56 -6.34
N GLY A 353 2.54 17.47 -6.77
CA GLY A 353 3.52 16.71 -6.00
C GLY A 353 2.90 15.87 -4.87
N ASP A 354 1.57 15.74 -4.83
CA ASP A 354 0.85 15.09 -3.74
C ASP A 354 0.65 13.58 -3.95
N MET A 355 1.19 13.02 -5.05
CA MET A 355 1.04 11.65 -5.54
C MET A 355 -0.42 11.25 -5.84
N ARG A 356 -1.24 12.22 -6.24
CA ARG A 356 -2.60 11.98 -6.75
C ARG A 356 -2.73 12.53 -8.16
N ARG A 357 -3.79 12.08 -8.81
CA ARG A 357 -4.14 12.57 -10.13
C ARG A 357 -4.87 13.90 -10.07
N ASP A 358 -4.21 14.91 -10.60
CA ASP A 358 -4.75 16.22 -10.91
C ASP A 358 -5.46 16.26 -12.28
N PHE A 359 -6.34 17.24 -12.41
CA PHE A 359 -7.12 17.50 -13.62
C PHE A 359 -7.08 18.98 -14.00
N VAL A 360 -7.17 19.25 -15.31
CA VAL A 360 -7.38 20.60 -15.85
C VAL A 360 -8.80 20.69 -16.40
N ALA A 361 -9.57 21.64 -15.88
CA ALA A 361 -10.88 22.02 -16.40
C ALA A 361 -10.74 23.31 -17.22
N VAL A 362 -11.11 23.26 -18.51
CA VAL A 362 -11.09 24.42 -19.41
C VAL A 362 -12.52 24.87 -19.66
N ASP A 363 -12.84 26.13 -19.34
CA ASP A 363 -14.19 26.65 -19.52
C ASP A 363 -14.51 26.94 -21.01
N ALA A 364 -15.77 27.31 -21.30
CA ALA A 364 -16.22 27.67 -22.64
C ALA A 364 -15.56 28.94 -23.24
N LYS A 365 -14.71 29.65 -22.48
CA LYS A 365 -13.90 30.79 -22.93
C LYS A 365 -12.42 30.44 -23.10
N GLY A 366 -12.05 29.16 -22.94
CA GLY A 366 -10.67 28.70 -23.03
C GLY A 366 -9.83 28.96 -21.77
N GLN A 367 -10.43 29.35 -20.64
CA GLN A 367 -9.67 29.62 -19.41
C GLN A 367 -9.47 28.32 -18.61
N PRO A 368 -8.23 27.88 -18.35
CA PRO A 368 -7.95 26.66 -17.63
C PRO A 368 -7.93 26.85 -16.11
N ARG A 369 -8.34 25.82 -15.39
CA ARG A 369 -8.34 25.73 -13.93
C ARG A 369 -7.75 24.40 -13.49
N LEU A 370 -6.86 24.44 -12.49
CA LEU A 370 -6.40 23.23 -11.80
C LEU A 370 -7.55 22.72 -10.92
N VAL A 371 -7.77 21.41 -10.96
CA VAL A 371 -8.70 20.69 -10.10
C VAL A 371 -7.89 19.57 -9.43
N PRO A 372 -7.37 19.81 -8.20
CA PRO A 372 -6.45 18.88 -7.57
C PRO A 372 -7.05 17.50 -7.29
N GLY A 373 -6.19 16.49 -7.24
CA GLY A 373 -6.54 15.14 -6.81
C GLY A 373 -6.97 15.07 -5.33
N GLY A 374 -7.66 13.98 -4.97
CA GLY A 374 -8.10 13.73 -3.60
C GLY A 374 -8.07 12.24 -3.24
N ALA A 375 -8.56 11.89 -2.06
CA ALA A 375 -8.66 10.48 -1.67
C ALA A 375 -9.75 9.76 -2.48
N GLY A 376 -9.39 8.67 -3.17
CA GLY A 376 -10.31 7.86 -3.98
C GLY A 376 -10.84 8.62 -5.19
N THR A 377 -12.11 9.04 -5.14
CA THR A 377 -12.77 9.82 -6.20
C THR A 377 -13.02 11.28 -5.83
N ALA A 378 -12.48 11.75 -4.70
CA ALA A 378 -12.58 13.16 -4.31
C ALA A 378 -11.71 14.04 -5.22
N LEU A 379 -12.18 15.26 -5.47
CA LEU A 379 -11.45 16.32 -6.18
C LEU A 379 -11.40 17.57 -5.31
N GLY A 380 -10.29 18.29 -5.37
CA GLY A 380 -10.09 19.57 -4.72
C GLY A 380 -10.93 20.70 -5.32
N ALA A 381 -10.95 21.84 -4.64
CA ALA A 381 -11.61 23.05 -5.15
C ALA A 381 -10.87 23.57 -6.41
N PRO A 382 -11.57 23.89 -7.51
CA PRO A 382 -10.93 24.42 -8.71
C PRO A 382 -10.25 25.77 -8.46
N THR A 383 -8.97 25.88 -8.80
CA THR A 383 -8.18 27.12 -8.72
C THR A 383 -7.80 27.60 -10.12
N ALA A 384 -7.51 28.89 -10.28
CA ALA A 384 -7.00 29.41 -11.55
C ALA A 384 -5.61 28.79 -11.83
N LEU A 385 -5.42 28.22 -13.02
CA LEU A 385 -4.17 27.56 -13.37
C LEU A 385 -3.07 28.63 -13.54
N PRO A 386 -1.93 28.58 -12.81
CA PRO A 386 -0.94 29.65 -12.83
C PRO A 386 -0.35 29.92 -14.23
N GLY A 387 -0.09 31.20 -14.52
CA GLY A 387 0.54 31.67 -15.76
C GLY A 387 -0.34 32.59 -16.62
N ASP A 388 0.24 33.14 -17.68
CA ASP A 388 -0.50 33.90 -18.70
C ASP A 388 -1.11 32.93 -19.73
N TRP A 389 -2.44 32.99 -19.87
CA TRP A 389 -3.25 32.22 -20.80
C TRP A 389 -3.93 33.10 -21.85
N SER A 390 -3.55 34.38 -21.96
CA SER A 390 -4.05 35.26 -23.01
C SER A 390 -3.61 34.79 -24.40
N GLY A 391 -4.52 34.85 -25.38
CA GLY A 391 -4.26 34.37 -26.75
C GLY A 391 -4.17 32.84 -26.92
N VAL A 392 -4.26 32.06 -25.84
CA VAL A 392 -4.39 30.59 -25.88
C VAL A 392 -5.82 30.22 -26.29
N ILE A 393 -5.94 29.32 -27.26
CA ILE A 393 -7.23 28.82 -27.78
C ILE A 393 -7.52 27.36 -27.41
N ASP A 394 -6.49 26.60 -27.03
CA ASP A 394 -6.64 25.23 -26.53
C ASP A 394 -5.49 24.88 -25.58
N VAL A 395 -5.78 23.99 -24.62
CA VAL A 395 -4.82 23.40 -23.68
C VAL A 395 -4.89 21.89 -23.83
N ILE A 396 -3.76 21.30 -24.18
CA ILE A 396 -3.62 19.89 -24.57
C ILE A 396 -2.69 19.23 -23.56
N PRO A 397 -3.04 18.08 -22.94
CA PRO A 397 -2.09 17.34 -22.11
C PRO A 397 -0.86 16.97 -22.93
N ALA A 398 0.32 17.20 -22.37
CA ALA A 398 1.59 16.83 -23.00
C ALA A 398 2.23 15.61 -22.32
N GLY A 399 1.81 15.28 -21.09
CA GLY A 399 2.50 14.30 -20.25
C GLY A 399 3.88 14.82 -19.84
N ASP A 400 4.73 13.97 -19.27
CA ASP A 400 6.16 14.28 -19.09
C ASP A 400 6.87 14.29 -20.47
N PHE A 401 6.85 15.43 -21.17
CA PHE A 401 7.36 15.57 -22.54
C PHE A 401 8.85 15.93 -22.58
N ASN A 402 9.37 16.48 -21.49
CA ASN A 402 10.78 16.85 -21.34
C ASN A 402 11.62 15.83 -20.52
N LYS A 403 10.98 14.84 -19.88
CA LYS A 403 11.56 13.82 -19.00
C LYS A 403 12.16 14.37 -17.70
N ASP A 404 11.52 15.36 -17.09
CA ASP A 404 11.88 15.88 -15.77
C ASP A 404 11.09 15.27 -14.60
N GLY A 405 10.15 14.36 -14.89
CA GLY A 405 9.30 13.71 -13.89
C GLY A 405 8.19 14.60 -13.34
N VAL A 406 7.88 15.72 -14.01
CA VAL A 406 6.65 16.50 -13.86
C VAL A 406 5.79 16.33 -15.12
N GLU A 407 4.49 16.58 -14.99
CA GLU A 407 3.55 16.46 -16.10
C GLU A 407 3.31 17.83 -16.77
N ASP A 408 3.45 17.88 -18.09
CA ASP A 408 3.41 19.11 -18.87
C ASP A 408 2.05 19.33 -19.57
N VAL A 409 1.85 20.56 -20.07
CA VAL A 409 0.81 20.86 -21.07
C VAL A 409 1.37 21.58 -22.29
N PHE A 410 0.72 21.40 -23.43
CA PHE A 410 0.85 22.30 -24.56
C PHE A 410 -0.25 23.36 -24.53
N SER A 411 0.11 24.62 -24.83
CA SER A 411 -0.85 25.68 -25.13
C SER A 411 -0.78 26.04 -26.61
N LEU A 412 -1.93 25.97 -27.30
CA LEU A 412 -2.09 26.35 -28.70
C LEU A 412 -2.58 27.80 -28.80
N THR A 413 -2.04 28.56 -29.75
CA THR A 413 -2.44 29.94 -30.05
C THR A 413 -3.23 30.03 -31.35
N ALA A 414 -4.00 31.11 -31.54
CA ALA A 414 -4.79 31.35 -32.76
C ALA A 414 -3.94 31.45 -34.05
N SER A 415 -2.65 31.80 -33.95
CA SER A 415 -1.69 31.79 -35.07
C SER A 415 -1.21 30.38 -35.46
N GLY A 416 -1.58 29.34 -34.69
CA GLY A 416 -1.13 27.97 -34.90
C GLY A 416 0.25 27.68 -34.30
N GLN A 417 0.75 28.49 -33.38
CA GLN A 417 1.95 28.19 -32.59
C GLN A 417 1.57 27.32 -31.38
N LEU A 418 2.31 26.22 -31.20
CA LEU A 418 2.20 25.29 -30.08
C LEU A 418 3.38 25.51 -29.13
N HIS A 419 3.11 25.77 -27.86
CA HIS A 419 4.13 25.99 -26.84
C HIS A 419 4.04 24.94 -25.74
N LEU A 420 5.19 24.37 -25.35
CA LEU A 420 5.33 23.56 -24.14
C LEU A 420 5.32 24.46 -22.92
N ARG A 421 4.57 24.07 -21.89
CA ARG A 421 4.61 24.64 -20.55
C ARG A 421 5.01 23.50 -19.63
N ALA A 422 6.29 23.49 -19.25
CA ALA A 422 6.85 22.45 -18.42
C ALA A 422 6.28 22.54 -17.00
N GLY A 423 5.89 21.42 -16.40
CA GLY A 423 5.37 21.39 -15.03
C GLY A 423 6.39 21.90 -14.00
N ASN A 424 5.93 22.37 -12.84
CA ASN A 424 6.82 22.81 -11.75
C ASN A 424 6.67 22.05 -10.43
N GLY A 425 5.79 21.05 -10.35
CA GLY A 425 5.54 20.26 -9.14
C GLY A 425 4.70 20.93 -8.06
N LEU A 426 4.40 22.23 -8.20
CA LEU A 426 3.69 23.04 -7.22
C LEU A 426 2.31 23.48 -7.75
N GLY A 427 1.71 22.72 -8.68
CA GLY A 427 0.44 23.06 -9.32
C GLY A 427 0.53 24.13 -10.42
N GLY A 428 1.72 24.39 -10.97
CA GLY A 428 1.96 25.42 -11.99
C GLY A 428 2.97 25.01 -13.05
N PHE A 429 3.44 25.99 -13.85
CA PHE A 429 4.33 25.75 -14.98
C PHE A 429 5.46 26.78 -15.09
N ALA A 430 6.55 26.37 -15.72
CA ALA A 430 7.59 27.23 -16.24
C ALA A 430 7.09 28.12 -17.41
N PRO A 431 7.83 29.20 -17.76
CA PRO A 431 7.50 30.03 -18.93
C PRO A 431 7.37 29.22 -20.24
N PRO A 432 6.39 29.55 -21.11
CA PRO A 432 6.11 28.76 -22.31
C PRO A 432 7.26 28.81 -23.33
N THR A 433 7.66 27.64 -23.84
CA THR A 433 8.68 27.47 -24.88
C THR A 433 8.03 27.04 -26.19
N LEU A 434 8.35 27.70 -27.32
CA LEU A 434 7.79 27.36 -28.63
C LEU A 434 8.32 26.00 -29.12
N VAL A 435 7.42 25.04 -29.36
CA VAL A 435 7.77 23.68 -29.84
C VAL A 435 7.18 23.34 -31.21
N GLY A 436 6.31 24.17 -31.79
CA GLY A 436 5.81 23.93 -33.15
C GLY A 436 4.97 25.07 -33.73
N VAL A 437 4.77 25.04 -35.05
CA VAL A 437 4.02 26.04 -35.82
C VAL A 437 3.13 25.37 -36.89
N GLY A 438 2.10 26.07 -37.36
CA GLY A 438 1.18 25.56 -38.41
C GLY A 438 0.05 24.67 -37.91
N TRP A 439 -0.11 24.52 -36.58
CA TRP A 439 -1.10 23.66 -35.95
C TRP A 439 -2.56 24.12 -36.15
N SER A 440 -2.79 25.35 -36.60
CA SER A 440 -4.10 25.89 -36.97
C SER A 440 -4.77 25.19 -38.16
N THR A 441 -4.06 24.30 -38.85
CA THR A 441 -4.63 23.41 -39.89
C THR A 441 -5.33 22.16 -39.33
N MET A 442 -5.19 21.90 -38.03
CA MET A 442 -5.79 20.76 -37.33
C MET A 442 -7.14 21.13 -36.72
N THR A 443 -8.08 20.21 -36.77
CA THR A 443 -9.42 20.31 -36.16
C THR A 443 -9.50 19.67 -34.78
N THR A 444 -8.50 18.85 -34.42
CA THR A 444 -8.41 18.15 -33.15
C THR A 444 -6.94 17.82 -32.91
N ILE A 445 -6.43 18.09 -31.71
CA ILE A 445 -5.06 17.78 -31.28
C ILE A 445 -5.16 17.12 -29.91
N LEU A 446 -4.56 15.94 -29.77
CA LEU A 446 -4.58 15.11 -28.58
C LEU A 446 -3.14 14.72 -28.26
N GLY A 447 -2.75 14.68 -27.00
CA GLY A 447 -1.39 14.31 -26.58
C GLY A 447 -1.35 13.71 -25.19
N GLY A 448 -0.15 13.54 -24.65
CA GLY A 448 0.06 13.04 -23.28
C GLY A 448 0.06 11.52 -23.16
N VAL A 449 0.36 10.78 -24.23
CA VAL A 449 0.58 9.33 -24.17
C VAL A 449 1.64 8.92 -25.20
N ASP A 450 2.32 7.81 -24.93
CA ASP A 450 3.21 7.13 -25.87
C ASP A 450 2.37 6.19 -26.78
N PHE A 451 2.28 6.51 -28.07
CA PHE A 451 1.49 5.77 -29.07
C PHE A 451 2.33 4.83 -29.93
N ASP A 452 3.63 5.11 -30.08
CA ASP A 452 4.56 4.27 -30.86
C ASP A 452 5.48 3.37 -30.03
N GLY A 453 5.45 3.48 -28.70
CA GLY A 453 6.23 2.68 -27.76
C GLY A 453 7.67 3.17 -27.57
N ASN A 454 8.00 4.40 -27.98
CA ASN A 454 9.35 4.96 -27.85
C ASN A 454 9.68 5.47 -26.42
N GLY A 455 8.71 5.45 -25.51
CA GLY A 455 8.83 5.91 -24.13
C GLY A 455 8.80 7.43 -23.98
N THR A 456 8.21 8.18 -24.90
CA THR A 456 8.01 9.64 -24.84
C THR A 456 6.59 9.98 -25.27
N SER A 457 6.05 11.12 -24.82
CA SER A 457 4.68 11.52 -25.19
C SER A 457 4.58 11.99 -26.63
N ASP A 458 3.58 11.47 -27.34
CA ASP A 458 3.26 11.81 -28.72
C ASP A 458 2.07 12.78 -28.83
N ILE A 459 1.85 13.31 -30.03
CA ILE A 459 0.58 13.95 -30.43
C ILE A 459 -0.14 13.14 -31.51
N VAL A 460 -1.45 12.94 -31.35
CA VAL A 460 -2.38 12.51 -32.41
C VAL A 460 -3.25 13.70 -32.83
N ALA A 461 -3.25 14.04 -34.11
CA ALA A 461 -4.00 15.19 -34.64
C ALA A 461 -4.82 14.86 -35.90
N ARG A 462 -5.98 15.50 -36.05
CA ARG A 462 -6.88 15.35 -37.20
C ARG A 462 -6.88 16.62 -38.06
N ASP A 463 -6.60 16.51 -39.35
CA ASP A 463 -6.66 17.65 -40.28
C ASP A 463 -8.10 18.02 -40.69
N GLY A 464 -8.28 19.17 -41.35
CA GLY A 464 -9.58 19.60 -41.89
C GLY A 464 -10.18 18.71 -42.98
N LYS A 465 -9.48 17.66 -43.44
CA LYS A 465 -9.95 16.68 -44.43
C LYS A 465 -10.30 15.33 -43.79
N GLY A 466 -10.18 15.19 -42.46
CA GLY A 466 -10.43 13.93 -41.75
C GLY A 466 -9.32 12.89 -41.90
N LYS A 467 -8.09 13.31 -42.21
CA LYS A 467 -6.89 12.47 -42.03
C LYS A 467 -6.43 12.54 -40.59
N LEU A 468 -5.94 11.42 -40.07
CA LEU A 468 -5.36 11.33 -38.73
C LEU A 468 -3.85 11.15 -38.85
N TYR A 469 -3.10 11.90 -38.04
CA TYR A 469 -1.64 11.95 -38.02
C TYR A 469 -1.11 11.70 -36.62
N LEU A 470 0.00 10.97 -36.53
CA LEU A 470 0.84 10.85 -35.34
C LEU A 470 2.07 11.74 -35.50
N TYR A 471 2.46 12.42 -34.42
CA TYR A 471 3.64 13.24 -34.28
C TYR A 471 4.44 12.65 -33.11
N PRO A 472 5.44 11.79 -33.38
CA PRO A 472 6.22 11.17 -32.32
C PRO A 472 6.94 12.21 -31.46
N GLY A 473 6.97 12.00 -30.15
CA GLY A 473 7.84 12.73 -29.25
C GLY A 473 9.32 12.39 -29.48
N THR A 474 10.21 13.22 -28.92
CA THR A 474 11.64 12.89 -28.84
C THR A 474 12.18 12.83 -27.41
N GLY A 475 11.33 13.11 -26.40
CA GLY A 475 11.75 13.27 -25.00
C GLY A 475 12.78 14.39 -24.78
N LYS A 476 12.82 15.39 -25.68
CA LYS A 476 13.77 16.52 -25.67
C LYS A 476 13.08 17.85 -26.02
N GLY A 477 11.77 17.94 -25.79
CA GLY A 477 10.98 19.12 -26.17
C GLY A 477 10.79 19.32 -27.69
N SER A 478 10.91 18.26 -28.50
CA SER A 478 10.82 18.35 -29.98
C SER A 478 10.08 17.17 -30.62
N TRP A 479 9.79 17.27 -31.91
CA TRP A 479 8.98 16.30 -32.67
C TRP A 479 9.82 15.45 -33.63
N GLY A 480 9.49 14.16 -33.70
CA GLY A 480 9.88 13.28 -34.79
C GLY A 480 9.12 13.61 -36.09
N ARG A 481 9.41 12.83 -37.14
CA ARG A 481 8.69 12.95 -38.42
C ARG A 481 7.24 12.49 -38.27
N SER A 482 6.29 13.33 -38.66
CA SER A 482 4.88 12.97 -38.64
C SER A 482 4.53 11.84 -39.61
N VAL A 483 3.62 10.97 -39.17
CA VAL A 483 3.14 9.79 -39.91
C VAL A 483 1.62 9.90 -40.06
N GLN A 484 1.07 9.60 -41.24
CA GLN A 484 -0.38 9.53 -41.41
C GLN A 484 -0.87 8.14 -40.97
N ILE A 485 -1.73 8.10 -39.95
CA ILE A 485 -2.19 6.87 -39.29
C ILE A 485 -3.66 6.52 -39.57
N GLY A 486 -4.39 7.41 -40.26
CA GLY A 486 -5.79 7.16 -40.62
C GLY A 486 -6.38 8.07 -41.69
N ASN A 487 -7.56 7.68 -42.21
CA ASN A 487 -8.37 8.42 -43.19
C ASN A 487 -9.86 8.30 -42.80
N GLY A 488 -10.72 9.23 -43.25
CA GLY A 488 -12.18 9.15 -43.08
C GLY A 488 -12.72 9.61 -41.71
N TRP A 489 -11.88 10.23 -40.88
CA TRP A 489 -12.21 10.67 -39.52
C TRP A 489 -13.09 11.93 -39.45
N SER A 490 -13.52 12.48 -40.59
CA SER A 490 -14.55 13.53 -40.67
C SER A 490 -15.95 13.04 -40.27
N SER A 491 -16.17 11.72 -40.26
CA SER A 491 -17.40 11.07 -39.79
C SER A 491 -17.53 11.01 -38.26
N MET A 492 -16.45 11.24 -37.52
CA MET A 492 -16.44 11.25 -36.06
C MET A 492 -16.68 12.67 -35.56
N SER A 493 -17.66 12.86 -34.69
CA SER A 493 -17.93 14.16 -34.06
C SER A 493 -16.83 14.52 -33.06
N ASP A 494 -16.32 13.53 -32.33
CA ASP A 494 -15.28 13.71 -31.32
C ASP A 494 -14.30 12.53 -31.30
N ILE A 495 -13.08 12.80 -30.83
CA ILE A 495 -11.96 11.86 -30.73
C ILE A 495 -11.19 12.20 -29.45
N PHE A 496 -10.96 11.22 -28.58
CA PHE A 496 -10.19 11.41 -27.34
C PHE A 496 -9.33 10.18 -27.00
N ILE A 497 -8.30 10.41 -26.20
CA ILE A 497 -7.35 9.38 -25.75
C ILE A 497 -7.77 8.88 -24.37
N PRO A 498 -8.19 7.60 -24.25
CA PRO A 498 -8.48 6.99 -22.96
C PRO A 498 -7.26 6.38 -22.23
N GLY A 499 -6.03 6.54 -22.74
CA GLY A 499 -4.88 5.79 -22.25
C GLY A 499 -4.96 4.32 -22.65
N ASP A 500 -4.37 3.42 -21.86
CA ASP A 500 -4.57 1.97 -22.01
C ASP A 500 -5.97 1.58 -21.48
N PHE A 501 -6.96 1.64 -22.37
CA PHE A 501 -8.36 1.40 -22.05
C PHE A 501 -8.74 -0.08 -22.10
N ASN A 502 -8.04 -0.85 -22.92
CA ASN A 502 -8.28 -2.28 -23.09
C ASN A 502 -7.43 -3.16 -22.14
N GLY A 503 -6.34 -2.63 -21.59
CA GLY A 503 -5.45 -3.31 -20.65
C GLY A 503 -4.32 -4.11 -21.31
N ASP A 504 -3.92 -3.78 -22.54
CA ASP A 504 -2.82 -4.44 -23.27
C ASP A 504 -1.47 -3.71 -23.19
N GLY A 505 -1.40 -2.67 -22.35
CA GLY A 505 -0.20 -1.86 -22.11
C GLY A 505 0.09 -0.81 -23.18
N ARG A 506 -0.88 -0.48 -24.04
CA ARG A 506 -0.71 0.44 -25.18
C ARG A 506 -1.76 1.54 -25.14
N ALA A 507 -1.41 2.74 -25.61
CA ALA A 507 -2.38 3.83 -25.70
C ALA A 507 -3.47 3.53 -26.75
N ASP A 508 -4.73 3.61 -26.33
CA ASP A 508 -5.91 3.46 -27.17
C ASP A 508 -6.50 4.82 -27.59
N LEU A 509 -7.49 4.77 -28.47
CA LEU A 509 -8.28 5.93 -28.91
C LEU A 509 -9.78 5.59 -28.92
N LEU A 510 -10.59 6.48 -28.38
CA LEU A 510 -12.06 6.41 -28.45
C LEU A 510 -12.60 7.54 -29.32
N ALA A 511 -13.59 7.23 -30.16
CA ALA A 511 -14.27 8.20 -30.99
C ALA A 511 -15.77 7.91 -31.08
N HIS A 512 -16.59 8.94 -31.29
CA HIS A 512 -18.03 8.76 -31.48
C HIS A 512 -18.59 9.58 -32.65
N GLY A 513 -19.65 9.05 -33.27
CA GLY A 513 -20.43 9.74 -34.28
C GLY A 513 -21.48 10.70 -33.68
N ALA A 514 -22.30 11.30 -34.55
CA ALA A 514 -23.41 12.16 -34.17
C ALA A 514 -24.57 11.40 -33.47
N ASP A 515 -24.65 10.10 -33.68
CA ASP A 515 -25.56 9.18 -32.98
C ASP A 515 -25.12 8.89 -31.52
N GLY A 516 -23.89 9.27 -31.16
CA GLY A 516 -23.28 9.01 -29.86
C GLY A 516 -22.82 7.58 -29.65
N GLY A 517 -22.74 6.76 -30.71
CA GLY A 517 -22.13 5.44 -30.67
C GLY A 517 -20.62 5.56 -30.47
N LEU A 518 -20.12 5.06 -29.34
CA LEU A 518 -18.71 5.14 -28.95
C LEU A 518 -17.95 3.90 -29.44
N VAL A 519 -16.84 4.12 -30.14
CA VAL A 519 -16.05 3.09 -30.81
C VAL A 519 -14.61 3.10 -30.31
N LEU A 520 -14.10 1.92 -29.96
CA LEU A 520 -12.71 1.69 -29.57
C LEU A 520 -11.82 1.41 -30.79
N TYR A 521 -10.71 2.13 -30.85
CA TYR A 521 -9.59 1.92 -31.75
C TYR A 521 -8.37 1.61 -30.89
N LYS A 522 -7.96 0.36 -30.85
CA LYS A 522 -6.86 -0.06 -29.98
C LYS A 522 -5.50 0.39 -30.53
N GLY A 523 -4.59 0.69 -29.63
CA GLY A 523 -3.20 0.96 -29.94
C GLY A 523 -2.51 -0.27 -30.55
N THR A 524 -1.61 -0.04 -31.49
CA THR A 524 -0.66 -1.09 -31.93
C THR A 524 0.69 -0.97 -31.24
N GLY A 525 0.98 0.10 -30.48
CA GLY A 525 2.27 0.33 -29.82
C GLY A 525 3.45 0.32 -30.81
N GLY A 526 3.20 0.93 -31.97
CA GLY A 526 4.10 1.15 -33.10
C GLY A 526 3.54 2.24 -34.01
N GLY A 527 2.70 3.13 -33.44
CA GLY A 527 2.09 4.28 -34.09
C GLY A 527 0.81 4.01 -34.90
N GLY A 528 0.39 2.76 -35.07
CA GLY A 528 -0.85 2.40 -35.76
C GLY A 528 -2.06 2.21 -34.82
N LEU A 529 -3.26 2.22 -35.39
CA LEU A 529 -4.54 1.95 -34.71
C LEU A 529 -5.29 0.79 -35.36
N ALA A 530 -5.98 -0.03 -34.55
CA ALA A 530 -6.88 -1.09 -35.05
C ALA A 530 -8.30 -0.92 -34.49
N LYS A 531 -9.31 -0.78 -35.37
CA LYS A 531 -10.71 -0.64 -34.96
C LYS A 531 -11.22 -1.94 -34.32
N VAL A 532 -11.64 -1.87 -33.05
CA VAL A 532 -12.18 -3.02 -32.30
C VAL A 532 -13.69 -3.13 -32.52
N GLY A 533 -14.43 -2.05 -32.29
CA GLY A 533 -15.90 -2.05 -32.42
C GLY A 533 -16.58 -1.03 -31.51
N ALA A 534 -17.91 -1.04 -31.51
CA ALA A 534 -18.70 -0.23 -30.60
C ALA A 534 -18.56 -0.75 -29.16
N VAL A 535 -18.23 0.14 -28.23
CA VAL A 535 -18.08 -0.15 -26.80
C VAL A 535 -19.11 0.56 -25.93
N GLY A 536 -19.86 1.54 -26.47
CA GLY A 536 -20.91 2.24 -25.73
C GLY A 536 -21.81 3.11 -26.61
N SER A 537 -22.79 3.79 -25.99
CA SER A 537 -23.72 4.72 -26.64
C SER A 537 -24.09 5.88 -25.70
N GLY A 538 -24.70 6.95 -26.23
CA GLY A 538 -25.14 8.11 -25.43
C GLY A 538 -24.07 9.20 -25.22
N TRP A 539 -22.90 9.07 -25.84
CA TRP A 539 -21.74 9.95 -25.62
C TRP A 539 -21.84 11.32 -26.31
N GLN A 540 -22.82 11.53 -27.19
CA GLN A 540 -23.12 12.82 -27.81
C GLN A 540 -23.64 13.88 -26.83
N THR A 541 -24.02 13.47 -25.61
CA THR A 541 -24.49 14.38 -24.54
C THR A 541 -23.36 14.94 -23.67
N MET A 542 -22.13 14.44 -23.84
CA MET A 542 -20.96 14.81 -23.04
C MET A 542 -20.10 15.83 -23.80
N VAL A 543 -19.81 16.97 -23.17
CA VAL A 543 -19.13 18.11 -23.82
C VAL A 543 -17.62 18.10 -23.67
N ALA A 544 -17.10 17.53 -22.58
CA ALA A 544 -15.67 17.37 -22.34
C ALA A 544 -15.38 15.93 -21.96
N LYS A 545 -14.30 15.34 -22.49
CA LYS A 545 -13.97 13.91 -22.34
C LYS A 545 -12.46 13.69 -22.23
N SER A 546 -12.05 12.79 -21.34
CA SER A 546 -10.67 12.33 -21.16
C SER A 546 -10.64 11.04 -20.34
N SER A 547 -9.47 10.48 -20.09
CA SER A 547 -9.24 9.39 -19.14
C SER A 547 -8.40 9.86 -17.95
N GLY A 548 -8.13 8.93 -17.02
CA GLY A 548 -6.94 8.97 -16.17
C GLY A 548 -5.66 8.49 -16.87
N GLY A 549 -5.58 8.53 -18.20
CA GLY A 549 -4.51 7.96 -19.00
C GLY A 549 -3.22 8.77 -19.01
N LEU A 550 -2.54 8.82 -17.88
CA LEU A 550 -1.10 9.10 -17.69
C LEU A 550 -0.68 8.36 -16.42
N LYS A 551 0.42 7.61 -16.40
CA LYS A 551 0.88 6.99 -15.14
C LYS A 551 1.26 8.12 -14.19
N ILE A 552 0.81 8.10 -12.93
CA ILE A 552 1.35 9.04 -11.93
C ILE A 552 2.85 8.75 -11.83
N THR A 553 3.64 9.65 -12.39
CA THR A 553 5.09 9.64 -12.29
C THR A 553 5.40 10.39 -11.02
N ALA A 554 5.56 9.65 -9.93
CA ALA A 554 6.06 10.22 -8.69
C ALA A 554 7.41 10.93 -8.99
N PRO A 555 7.66 12.11 -8.41
CA PRO A 555 8.97 12.75 -8.50
C PRO A 555 10.06 11.74 -8.13
N PRO A 556 11.22 11.72 -8.82
CA PRO A 556 12.37 10.99 -8.31
C PRO A 556 12.74 11.56 -6.94
N VAL A 557 12.57 10.78 -5.87
CA VAL A 557 13.02 11.18 -4.54
C VAL A 557 14.54 11.35 -4.60
N PRO A 558 15.10 12.48 -4.15
CA PRO A 558 16.55 12.64 -4.09
C PRO A 558 17.21 11.48 -3.32
N PRO A 559 18.28 10.87 -3.86
CA PRO A 559 18.94 9.76 -3.17
C PRO A 559 19.61 10.24 -1.88
N ALA A 560 19.60 9.39 -0.86
CA ALA A 560 20.36 9.64 0.37
C ALA A 560 21.86 9.51 0.14
N GLY A 561 22.67 10.08 1.04
CA GLY A 561 24.12 10.04 0.95
C GLY A 561 24.70 11.12 0.05
N ILE A 562 26.04 11.09 -0.09
CA ILE A 562 26.75 11.93 -1.07
C ILE A 562 26.78 11.31 -2.48
N GLY A 563 26.29 10.09 -2.66
CA GLY A 563 26.25 9.40 -3.96
C GLY A 563 27.60 8.91 -4.48
N ASN A 564 27.66 8.59 -5.77
CA ASN A 564 28.83 8.07 -6.48
C ASN A 564 29.75 9.22 -6.94
N VAL A 565 30.50 9.80 -6.00
CA VAL A 565 31.35 10.98 -6.26
C VAL A 565 32.69 10.63 -6.91
N ASN A 566 33.13 9.37 -6.89
CA ASN A 566 34.33 8.92 -7.61
C ASN A 566 34.04 8.39 -9.03
N GLY A 567 32.77 8.21 -9.42
CA GLY A 567 32.37 7.73 -10.74
C GLY A 567 32.50 6.21 -10.96
N ALA A 568 32.86 5.41 -9.94
CA ALA A 568 33.12 3.98 -10.05
C ALA A 568 31.87 3.08 -9.90
N GLY A 569 30.71 3.64 -9.53
CA GLY A 569 29.41 2.96 -9.63
C GLY A 569 28.80 2.43 -8.32
N GLY A 570 29.42 2.71 -7.18
CA GLY A 570 28.81 2.57 -5.84
C GLY A 570 28.61 3.93 -5.19
N VAL A 571 27.79 4.02 -4.14
CA VAL A 571 27.73 5.24 -3.31
C VAL A 571 28.91 5.31 -2.35
N ASP A 572 29.50 6.49 -2.20
CA ASP A 572 30.76 6.69 -1.50
C ASP A 572 30.55 7.36 -0.12
N ILE A 573 31.64 7.49 0.64
CA ILE A 573 31.68 8.20 1.93
C ILE A 573 32.84 9.20 1.91
N VAL A 574 32.63 10.41 2.41
CA VAL A 574 33.73 11.37 2.64
C VAL A 574 34.10 11.39 4.12
N ALA A 575 35.40 11.36 4.41
CA ALA A 575 35.89 11.44 5.78
C ALA A 575 37.22 12.17 5.88
N ALA A 576 37.36 12.97 6.93
CA ALA A 576 38.60 13.67 7.29
C ALA A 576 39.35 12.92 8.39
N ALA A 577 40.64 12.68 8.19
CA ALA A 577 41.53 12.14 9.21
C ALA A 577 41.97 13.23 10.19
N SER A 578 42.36 12.85 11.41
CA SER A 578 42.80 13.77 12.47
C SER A 578 44.04 14.62 12.16
N ASN A 579 44.78 14.30 11.09
CA ASN A 579 45.87 15.12 10.54
C ASN A 579 45.39 16.23 9.56
N GLY A 580 44.08 16.32 9.33
CA GLY A 580 43.44 17.29 8.45
C GLY A 580 43.41 16.92 6.96
N GLU A 581 43.80 15.69 6.59
CA GLU A 581 43.62 15.15 5.24
C GLU A 581 42.19 14.59 5.06
N ALA A 582 41.52 14.93 3.96
CA ALA A 582 40.20 14.37 3.62
C ALA A 582 40.27 13.44 2.42
N PHE A 583 39.43 12.40 2.45
CA PHE A 583 39.38 11.33 1.44
C PHE A 583 37.94 10.99 1.06
N ILE A 584 37.73 10.60 -0.20
CA ILE A 584 36.60 9.77 -0.62
C ILE A 584 36.98 8.31 -0.35
N TYR A 585 36.12 7.58 0.33
CA TYR A 585 36.18 6.12 0.48
C TYR A 585 35.16 5.53 -0.49
N GLY A 586 35.65 4.89 -1.56
CA GLY A 586 34.76 4.40 -2.60
C GLY A 586 33.87 3.25 -2.13
N GLY A 587 32.59 3.26 -2.47
CA GLY A 587 31.70 2.12 -2.23
C GLY A 587 31.93 0.98 -3.22
N SER A 588 31.72 -0.26 -2.80
CA SER A 588 31.74 -1.43 -3.69
C SER A 588 30.41 -1.71 -4.38
N GLY A 589 29.33 -1.02 -3.98
CA GLY A 589 27.95 -1.36 -4.37
C GLY A 589 27.49 -2.74 -3.87
N THR A 590 28.18 -3.29 -2.85
CA THR A 590 27.91 -4.62 -2.25
C THR A 590 28.15 -4.63 -0.74
N GLY A 591 28.14 -3.46 -0.09
CA GLY A 591 28.26 -3.31 1.36
C GLY A 591 29.71 -3.26 1.85
N GLY A 592 30.68 -2.91 1.00
CA GLY A 592 32.10 -2.80 1.34
C GLY A 592 32.79 -1.61 0.66
N PHE A 593 34.10 -1.51 0.86
CA PHE A 593 34.92 -0.41 0.36
C PHE A 593 35.84 -0.82 -0.80
N THR A 594 36.07 0.12 -1.71
CA THR A 594 37.14 0.09 -2.72
C THR A 594 38.32 0.98 -2.27
N SER A 595 39.20 1.38 -3.19
CA SER A 595 40.36 2.21 -2.84
C SER A 595 39.94 3.66 -2.55
N ARG A 596 40.45 4.24 -1.45
CA ARG A 596 40.21 5.65 -1.12
C ARG A 596 41.06 6.60 -1.98
N SER A 597 40.52 7.77 -2.31
CA SER A 597 41.23 8.86 -2.99
C SER A 597 41.27 10.11 -2.11
N LYS A 598 42.37 10.89 -2.17
CA LYS A 598 42.53 12.10 -1.35
C LYS A 598 41.91 13.30 -2.06
N ILE A 599 41.06 14.06 -1.36
CA ILE A 599 40.38 15.26 -1.89
C ILE A 599 40.92 16.58 -1.34
N GLY A 600 41.66 16.59 -0.23
CA GLY A 600 42.20 17.84 0.30
C GLY A 600 43.00 17.73 1.60
N ASN A 601 43.39 18.90 2.09
CA ASN A 601 44.05 19.12 3.38
C ASN A 601 43.32 20.25 4.14
N GLY A 602 43.68 20.47 5.40
CA GLY A 602 43.18 21.58 6.21
C GLY A 602 41.74 21.40 6.67
N TRP A 603 41.27 20.16 6.81
CA TRP A 603 40.01 19.82 7.46
C TRP A 603 40.18 19.81 8.98
N GLY A 604 39.28 20.46 9.70
CA GLY A 604 39.28 20.54 11.16
C GLY A 604 38.33 19.53 11.80
N ALA A 605 38.62 19.13 13.05
CA ALA A 605 37.72 18.28 13.84
C ALA A 605 36.40 18.97 14.26
N GLY A 606 36.25 20.27 13.98
CA GLY A 606 35.02 21.04 14.12
C GLY A 606 34.36 21.41 12.79
N ASP A 607 34.80 20.80 11.68
CA ASP A 607 34.14 20.94 10.38
C ASP A 607 33.00 19.94 10.25
N THR A 608 31.97 20.28 9.48
CA THR A 608 30.80 19.43 9.21
C THR A 608 30.69 19.12 7.72
N ILE A 609 30.43 17.85 7.39
CA ILE A 609 30.02 17.41 6.05
C ILE A 609 28.49 17.51 5.99
N VAL A 610 27.98 18.18 4.95
CA VAL A 610 26.54 18.31 4.66
C VAL A 610 26.28 17.59 3.35
N GLN A 611 25.41 16.59 3.36
CA GLN A 611 24.93 15.94 2.14
C GLN A 611 24.07 16.94 1.36
N LEU A 612 24.28 17.08 0.05
CA LEU A 612 23.57 18.07 -0.78
C LEU A 612 22.92 17.49 -2.05
N GLY A 613 23.27 16.28 -2.49
CA GLY A 613 22.75 15.73 -3.74
C GLY A 613 23.20 16.57 -4.95
N ASP A 614 22.39 16.64 -6.01
CA ASP A 614 22.69 17.44 -7.21
C ASP A 614 22.21 18.91 -7.03
N PHE A 615 22.92 19.68 -6.20
CA PHE A 615 22.50 21.00 -5.70
C PHE A 615 22.65 22.14 -6.72
N ASP A 616 23.51 21.95 -7.74
CA ASP A 616 23.57 22.84 -8.91
C ASP A 616 22.92 22.27 -10.19
N ARG A 617 22.23 21.12 -10.10
CA ARG A 617 21.55 20.42 -11.21
C ARG A 617 22.48 20.16 -12.40
N SER A 618 23.73 19.83 -12.12
CA SER A 618 24.75 19.44 -13.09
C SER A 618 24.64 17.97 -13.53
N GLY A 619 23.84 17.16 -12.82
CA GLY A 619 23.79 15.71 -12.99
C GLY A 619 24.92 14.97 -12.28
N THR A 620 25.61 15.64 -11.34
CA THR A 620 26.65 15.03 -10.49
C THR A 620 26.41 15.39 -9.03
N SER A 621 26.77 14.50 -8.11
CA SER A 621 26.51 14.71 -6.69
C SER A 621 27.50 15.71 -6.07
N ASP A 622 26.95 16.70 -5.37
CA ASP A 622 27.65 17.72 -4.59
C ASP A 622 27.64 17.39 -3.10
N PHE A 623 28.55 18.00 -2.35
CA PHE A 623 28.45 18.06 -0.90
C PHE A 623 28.88 19.43 -0.34
N GLY A 624 28.42 19.73 0.87
CA GLY A 624 28.76 20.94 1.62
C GLY A 624 29.81 20.68 2.69
N ARG A 625 30.71 21.63 2.89
CA ARG A 625 31.57 21.70 4.09
C ARG A 625 31.28 22.97 4.85
N ILE A 626 30.93 22.85 6.13
CA ILE A 626 30.95 23.99 7.05
C ILE A 626 32.28 23.94 7.79
N ASP A 627 33.08 25.00 7.72
CA ASP A 627 34.32 25.09 8.52
C ASP A 627 34.03 25.50 9.98
N ALA A 628 34.99 25.29 10.87
CA ALA A 628 34.88 25.70 12.27
C ALA A 628 34.60 27.21 12.52
N ALA A 629 34.78 28.08 11.51
CA ALA A 629 34.41 29.50 11.59
C ALA A 629 32.96 29.76 11.13
N GLY A 630 32.28 28.76 10.58
CA GLY A 630 30.92 28.83 10.07
C GLY A 630 30.80 29.28 8.62
N ASN A 631 31.87 29.23 7.83
CA ASN A 631 31.78 29.41 6.37
C ASN A 631 31.26 28.11 5.73
N PHE A 632 30.27 28.23 4.85
CA PHE A 632 29.74 27.10 4.08
C PHE A 632 30.37 27.11 2.69
N TYR A 633 31.04 26.03 2.32
CA TYR A 633 31.62 25.80 1.00
C TYR A 633 30.88 24.67 0.27
N LEU A 634 30.55 24.90 -1.00
CA LEU A 634 30.03 23.91 -1.93
C LEU A 634 31.20 23.24 -2.65
N TYR A 635 31.28 21.91 -2.56
CA TYR A 635 32.16 21.07 -3.36
C TYR A 635 31.32 20.45 -4.46
N ARG A 636 31.45 20.99 -5.67
CA ARG A 636 30.64 20.55 -6.81
C ARG A 636 31.19 19.30 -7.45
N GLY A 637 30.32 18.37 -7.81
CA GLY A 637 30.67 17.16 -8.53
C GLY A 637 31.36 17.45 -9.88
N ALA A 638 32.09 16.46 -10.39
CA ALA A 638 32.71 16.51 -11.70
C ALA A 638 32.36 15.27 -12.52
N VAL A 639 32.07 15.46 -13.81
CA VAL A 639 31.82 14.35 -14.75
C VAL A 639 33.08 13.49 -14.86
N GLY A 640 32.96 12.22 -14.46
CA GLY A 640 34.10 11.28 -14.36
C GLY A 640 34.72 11.15 -12.96
N GLY A 641 34.17 11.85 -11.96
CA GLY A 641 34.54 11.70 -10.55
C GLY A 641 35.44 12.80 -10.00
N GLY A 642 35.38 12.98 -8.68
CA GLY A 642 36.05 14.06 -7.95
C GLY A 642 35.22 15.34 -7.89
N PHE A 643 35.85 16.42 -7.42
CA PHE A 643 35.17 17.70 -7.15
C PHE A 643 35.91 18.87 -7.79
N ALA A 644 35.14 19.89 -8.20
CA ALA A 644 35.66 21.19 -8.57
C ALA A 644 36.27 21.92 -7.35
N ALA A 645 37.01 23.00 -7.61
CA ALA A 645 37.51 23.87 -6.54
C ALA A 645 36.33 24.42 -5.70
N PRO A 646 36.40 24.33 -4.36
CA PRO A 646 35.26 24.64 -3.50
C PRO A 646 34.91 26.12 -3.52
N VAL A 647 33.61 26.43 -3.57
CA VAL A 647 33.08 27.80 -3.63
C VAL A 647 32.39 28.13 -2.32
N ARG A 648 32.72 29.26 -1.68
CA ARG A 648 32.01 29.69 -0.46
C ARG A 648 30.62 30.22 -0.85
N ILE A 649 29.56 29.54 -0.40
CA ILE A 649 28.16 29.87 -0.67
C ILE A 649 27.43 30.49 0.54
N GLY A 650 28.02 30.42 1.74
CA GLY A 650 27.43 31.01 2.96
C GLY A 650 28.44 31.30 4.07
N HIS A 651 27.97 31.98 5.12
CA HIS A 651 28.72 32.26 6.35
C HIS A 651 27.79 32.31 7.58
N GLY A 652 28.33 32.23 8.79
CA GLY A 652 27.57 32.28 10.04
C GLY A 652 26.92 30.95 10.44
N TRP A 653 27.21 29.85 9.74
CA TRP A 653 26.59 28.53 9.96
C TRP A 653 27.03 27.85 11.26
N SER A 654 28.05 28.36 11.95
CA SER A 654 28.42 27.98 13.32
C SER A 654 27.36 28.34 14.38
N GLY A 655 26.23 28.94 13.97
CA GLY A 655 25.01 29.09 14.77
C GLY A 655 24.18 27.80 14.93
N PHE A 656 24.33 26.85 14.01
CA PHE A 656 23.52 25.63 13.94
C PHE A 656 24.19 24.43 14.62
N VAL A 657 23.36 23.49 15.11
CA VAL A 657 23.80 22.21 15.71
C VAL A 657 23.67 21.04 14.74
N HIS A 658 22.71 21.09 13.81
CA HIS A 658 22.59 20.15 12.70
C HIS A 658 22.33 20.91 11.40
N VAL A 659 22.93 20.43 10.31
CA VAL A 659 22.68 20.90 8.96
C VAL A 659 22.63 19.68 8.05
N LEU A 660 21.52 19.50 7.37
CA LEU A 660 21.25 18.37 6.47
C LEU A 660 20.64 18.92 5.18
N GLY A 661 20.95 18.32 4.04
CA GLY A 661 20.40 18.73 2.75
C GLY A 661 20.29 17.56 1.79
N GLY A 662 20.13 17.86 0.51
CA GLY A 662 19.93 16.83 -0.50
C GLY A 662 18.53 16.24 -0.53
N MET A 663 17.57 16.85 0.17
CA MET A 663 16.14 16.49 0.15
C MET A 663 15.34 17.54 -0.62
N ASP A 664 14.23 17.17 -1.24
CA ASP A 664 13.20 18.13 -1.66
C ASP A 664 12.15 18.22 -0.55
N PHE A 665 12.13 19.30 0.24
CA PHE A 665 11.24 19.43 1.39
C PHE A 665 9.93 20.15 1.04
N ASP A 666 9.95 21.05 0.05
CA ASP A 666 8.78 21.83 -0.35
C ASP A 666 8.07 21.43 -1.64
N GLY A 667 8.59 20.44 -2.36
CA GLY A 667 7.98 19.81 -3.53
C GLY A 667 8.37 20.44 -4.86
N ASP A 668 9.33 21.38 -4.87
CA ASP A 668 9.74 22.11 -6.07
C ASP A 668 10.75 21.34 -6.96
N ARG A 669 11.09 20.11 -6.59
CA ARG A 669 12.11 19.23 -7.22
C ARG A 669 13.50 19.85 -7.27
N ILE A 670 13.81 20.78 -6.38
CA ILE A 670 15.16 21.26 -6.11
C ILE A 670 15.55 20.80 -4.71
N VAL A 671 16.79 20.33 -4.56
CA VAL A 671 17.31 19.91 -3.26
C VAL A 671 17.54 21.13 -2.34
N ASP A 672 16.92 21.06 -1.18
CA ASP A 672 16.89 22.01 -0.09
C ASP A 672 17.98 21.72 0.97
N THR A 673 18.05 22.61 1.96
CA THR A 673 18.83 22.41 3.18
C THR A 673 17.99 22.75 4.41
N LEU A 674 17.95 21.85 5.40
CA LEU A 674 17.42 22.12 6.73
C LEU A 674 18.55 22.43 7.70
N ALA A 675 18.35 23.42 8.57
CA ALA A 675 19.30 23.80 9.62
C ALA A 675 18.61 23.91 10.97
N VAL A 676 19.19 23.29 12.01
CA VAL A 676 18.67 23.31 13.39
C VAL A 676 19.52 24.24 14.25
N ASP A 677 18.93 25.26 14.84
CA ASP A 677 19.66 26.18 15.73
C ASP A 677 19.86 25.61 17.15
N ARG A 678 20.65 26.31 17.97
CA ARG A 678 20.89 25.92 19.38
C ARG A 678 19.65 25.95 20.28
N ALA A 679 18.56 26.62 19.87
CA ALA A 679 17.29 26.59 20.58
C ALA A 679 16.41 25.39 20.14
N GLY A 680 16.83 24.67 19.09
CA GLY A 680 16.13 23.54 18.50
C GLY A 680 15.05 23.93 17.49
N ALA A 681 15.02 25.19 17.03
CA ALA A 681 14.21 25.59 15.89
C ALA A 681 14.87 25.09 14.60
N MET A 682 14.06 24.52 13.70
CA MET A 682 14.52 24.00 12.41
C MET A 682 14.03 24.91 11.28
N TYR A 683 14.93 25.29 10.39
CA TYR A 683 14.69 26.22 9.28
C TYR A 683 14.97 25.56 7.94
N LEU A 684 14.05 25.75 6.99
CA LEU A 684 14.17 25.44 5.58
C LEU A 684 14.91 26.57 4.85
N TYR A 685 15.99 26.21 4.17
CA TYR A 685 16.69 27.01 3.18
C TYR A 685 16.42 26.41 1.80
N ARG A 686 15.56 27.09 1.02
CA ARG A 686 15.16 26.61 -0.30
C ARG A 686 16.30 26.57 -1.29
N GLY A 687 16.43 25.49 -2.04
CA GLY A 687 17.40 25.38 -3.12
C GLY A 687 17.14 26.35 -4.27
N SER A 688 18.19 26.69 -5.03
CA SER A 688 18.07 27.46 -6.29
C SER A 688 18.27 26.61 -7.56
N GLY A 689 18.73 25.37 -7.39
CA GLY A 689 19.17 24.49 -8.48
C GLY A 689 20.39 25.05 -9.24
N LYS A 690 21.18 25.93 -8.59
CA LYS A 690 22.35 26.62 -9.15
C LYS A 690 23.49 26.74 -8.13
N GLY A 691 23.54 25.86 -7.13
CA GLY A 691 24.58 25.89 -6.09
C GLY A 691 24.43 27.01 -5.06
N ALA A 692 23.20 27.46 -4.80
CA ALA A 692 22.87 28.52 -3.83
C ALA A 692 21.44 28.34 -3.28
N TRP A 693 21.05 29.13 -2.28
CA TRP A 693 19.67 29.17 -1.75
C TRP A 693 18.89 30.39 -2.24
N ILE A 694 17.55 30.32 -2.19
CA ILE A 694 16.64 31.43 -2.54
C ILE A 694 15.79 31.89 -1.34
N GLY A 695 15.43 33.18 -1.33
CA GLY A 695 14.54 33.76 -0.34
C GLY A 695 15.15 33.92 1.06
N ALA A 696 14.29 34.08 2.05
CA ALA A 696 14.64 34.04 3.47
C ALA A 696 14.28 32.65 4.05
N PRO A 697 15.05 32.11 5.01
CA PRO A 697 14.76 30.81 5.58
C PRO A 697 13.43 30.79 6.34
N VAL A 698 12.69 29.69 6.21
CA VAL A 698 11.36 29.51 6.81
C VAL A 698 11.44 28.52 7.97
N GLN A 699 10.88 28.83 9.13
CA GLN A 699 10.86 27.89 10.25
C GLN A 699 9.85 26.77 9.99
N VAL A 700 10.33 25.52 9.96
CA VAL A 700 9.55 24.31 9.65
C VAL A 700 9.50 23.29 10.80
N GLY A 701 10.20 23.55 11.92
CA GLY A 701 10.20 22.63 13.06
C GLY A 701 10.69 23.26 14.37
N ASN A 702 10.48 22.54 15.47
CA ASN A 702 10.90 22.93 16.83
C ASN A 702 11.25 21.67 17.66
N GLY A 703 12.10 21.83 18.67
CA GLY A 703 12.51 20.77 19.59
C GLY A 703 13.60 19.83 19.07
N TRP A 704 14.23 20.15 17.94
CA TRP A 704 15.20 19.26 17.29
C TRP A 704 16.60 19.26 17.91
N GLY A 705 16.98 20.32 18.64
CA GLY A 705 18.35 20.52 19.18
C GLY A 705 18.78 19.58 20.31
N THR A 706 17.99 18.54 20.62
CA THR A 706 18.34 17.47 21.58
C THR A 706 18.47 16.09 20.93
N ALA A 707 18.18 15.99 19.62
CA ALA A 707 18.45 14.80 18.84
C ALA A 707 19.81 14.99 18.15
N ASP A 708 20.68 13.99 18.19
CA ASP A 708 22.01 14.06 17.59
C ASP A 708 22.47 12.65 17.17
N PRO A 709 22.70 12.37 15.87
CA PRO A 709 22.55 13.28 14.73
C PRO A 709 21.11 13.35 14.19
N VAL A 710 20.89 14.32 13.30
CA VAL A 710 19.69 14.47 12.45
C VAL A 710 20.18 14.53 10.99
N PHE A 711 19.71 13.63 10.13
CA PHE A 711 20.18 13.49 8.75
C PHE A 711 19.07 13.08 7.78
N TYR A 712 19.22 13.43 6.50
CA TYR A 712 18.34 12.98 5.42
C TYR A 712 18.61 11.51 5.10
N ALA A 713 17.56 10.72 4.88
CA ALA A 713 17.62 9.27 4.72
C ALA A 713 17.18 8.76 3.32
N GLY A 714 16.86 9.66 2.37
CA GLY A 714 16.23 9.28 1.10
C GLY A 714 14.80 8.78 1.33
N ASP A 715 14.25 8.01 0.40
CA ASP A 715 13.04 7.21 0.66
C ASP A 715 13.43 5.95 1.45
N PHE A 716 13.45 6.05 2.78
CA PHE A 716 13.89 4.96 3.66
C PHE A 716 12.74 3.98 3.95
N ASP A 717 11.48 4.36 3.70
CA ASP A 717 10.30 3.55 3.99
C ASP A 717 9.38 3.16 2.82
N GLY A 718 9.76 3.54 1.61
CA GLY A 718 9.16 3.11 0.36
C GLY A 718 7.81 3.78 0.08
N ASP A 719 7.54 4.93 0.70
CA ASP A 719 6.30 5.68 0.48
C ASP A 719 6.34 6.59 -0.75
N GLY A 720 7.52 6.79 -1.36
CA GLY A 720 7.73 7.66 -2.51
C GLY A 720 8.05 9.12 -2.15
N ARG A 721 8.38 9.42 -0.88
CA ARG A 721 8.85 10.73 -0.41
C ARG A 721 10.18 10.60 0.33
N GLY A 722 10.74 11.72 0.77
CA GLY A 722 11.97 11.75 1.54
C GLY A 722 11.74 11.57 3.05
N ASP A 723 12.67 10.90 3.72
CA ASP A 723 12.68 10.69 5.17
C ASP A 723 13.82 11.46 5.85
N VAL A 724 13.57 11.96 7.06
CA VAL A 724 14.61 12.40 7.99
C VAL A 724 14.73 11.42 9.14
N ILE A 725 15.95 10.98 9.45
CA ILE A 725 16.23 10.15 10.62
C ILE A 725 16.92 11.01 11.68
N ALA A 726 16.46 10.87 12.93
CA ALA A 726 17.02 11.53 14.09
C ALA A 726 17.26 10.53 15.22
N ARG A 727 18.42 10.64 15.89
CA ARG A 727 18.72 9.89 17.11
C ARG A 727 18.36 10.73 18.32
N MET A 728 17.33 10.32 19.05
CA MET A 728 16.90 10.97 20.29
C MET A 728 17.93 10.76 21.41
N SER A 729 17.89 11.64 22.42
CA SER A 729 18.82 11.63 23.57
C SER A 729 18.76 10.37 24.45
N ASP A 730 17.70 9.56 24.35
CA ASP A 730 17.56 8.25 24.99
C ASP A 730 18.18 7.09 24.17
N GLY A 731 18.76 7.38 23.00
CA GLY A 731 19.33 6.40 22.09
C GLY A 731 18.31 5.73 21.16
N THR A 732 17.06 6.23 21.09
CA THR A 732 16.06 5.81 20.11
C THR A 732 16.36 6.42 18.73
N LEU A 733 16.27 5.63 17.65
CA LEU A 733 16.15 6.20 16.29
C LEU A 733 14.68 6.39 15.95
N ARG A 734 14.36 7.58 15.45
CA ARG A 734 13.06 7.92 14.85
C ARG A 734 13.25 8.38 13.42
N LEU A 735 12.30 7.98 12.58
CA LEU A 735 12.14 8.41 11.21
C LEU A 735 10.94 9.35 11.12
N TYR A 736 11.10 10.41 10.34
CA TYR A 736 10.19 11.52 10.14
C TYR A 736 9.97 11.68 8.64
N PRO A 737 8.86 11.19 8.07
CA PRO A 737 8.56 11.37 6.66
C PRO A 737 8.32 12.85 6.36
N ILE A 738 8.62 13.30 5.14
CA ILE A 738 8.25 14.64 4.65
C ILE A 738 7.05 14.52 3.71
N ASP A 739 6.08 15.44 3.78
CA ASP A 739 4.88 15.38 2.93
C ASP A 739 5.11 15.92 1.50
N GLY A 740 6.33 16.36 1.17
CA GLY A 740 6.65 17.01 -0.11
C GLY A 740 5.91 18.34 -0.32
N GLY A 741 5.38 18.95 0.75
CA GLY A 741 4.61 20.19 0.73
C GLY A 741 4.93 21.07 1.94
N SER A 742 6.20 21.12 2.34
CA SER A 742 6.73 21.82 3.52
C SER A 742 6.27 21.33 4.89
N LYS A 743 5.82 20.07 5.05
CA LYS A 743 5.38 19.54 6.36
C LYS A 743 5.95 18.16 6.67
N TRP A 744 5.84 17.82 7.94
CA TRP A 744 6.20 16.51 8.50
C TRP A 744 5.02 15.54 8.46
N GLY A 745 5.29 14.31 8.06
CA GLY A 745 4.42 13.16 8.30
C GLY A 745 4.42 12.71 9.76
N VAL A 746 3.81 11.56 10.03
CA VAL A 746 3.74 11.00 11.39
C VAL A 746 5.07 10.30 11.73
N PRO A 747 5.83 10.77 12.73
CA PRO A 747 7.12 10.17 13.04
C PRO A 747 6.95 8.80 13.70
N ARG A 748 7.86 7.87 13.38
CA ARG A 748 7.85 6.50 13.91
C ARG A 748 9.22 6.05 14.38
N GLN A 749 9.22 5.20 15.40
CA GLN A 749 10.43 4.63 15.97
C GLN A 749 10.92 3.45 15.13
N ILE A 750 12.20 3.47 14.73
CA ILE A 750 12.82 2.47 13.86
C ILE A 750 13.97 1.70 14.52
N GLY A 751 14.42 2.11 15.71
CA GLY A 751 15.48 1.40 16.43
C GLY A 751 15.73 1.91 17.85
N ASN A 752 16.48 1.13 18.62
CA ASN A 752 16.83 1.39 20.03
C ASN A 752 18.32 1.13 20.28
N GLY A 753 18.89 1.75 21.30
CA GLY A 753 20.28 1.53 21.73
C GLY A 753 21.33 2.22 20.86
N TRP A 754 20.94 3.14 19.97
CA TRP A 754 21.83 3.82 19.03
C TRP A 754 22.72 4.89 19.69
N GLY A 755 22.48 5.21 20.96
CA GLY A 755 23.38 6.02 21.79
C GLY A 755 24.75 5.35 22.06
N ALA A 756 24.92 4.07 21.71
CA ALA A 756 26.21 3.37 21.77
C ALA A 756 27.19 3.73 20.65
N PHE A 757 26.75 4.42 19.60
CA PHE A 757 27.57 4.77 18.43
C PHE A 757 28.06 6.22 18.51
N SER A 758 29.29 6.48 18.07
CA SER A 758 29.82 7.85 17.97
C SER A 758 29.22 8.60 16.77
N ASN A 759 29.11 7.93 15.62
CA ASN A 759 28.53 8.48 14.40
C ASN A 759 27.42 7.55 13.89
N VAL A 760 26.37 8.14 13.32
CA VAL A 760 25.29 7.45 12.59
C VAL A 760 24.89 8.32 11.41
N PHE A 761 24.92 7.78 10.19
CA PHE A 761 24.53 8.50 8.98
C PHE A 761 24.05 7.49 7.92
N THR A 762 23.50 7.99 6.81
CA THR A 762 23.25 7.16 5.62
C THR A 762 24.29 7.44 4.54
N PRO A 763 24.89 6.41 3.93
CA PRO A 763 25.64 6.54 2.68
C PRO A 763 24.74 6.53 1.42
N GLY A 764 23.42 6.31 1.54
CA GLY A 764 22.57 5.87 0.44
C GLY A 764 22.49 4.34 0.37
N ASP A 765 22.19 3.78 -0.81
CA ASP A 765 22.22 2.33 -1.06
C ASP A 765 23.68 1.83 -1.21
N PHE A 766 24.29 1.44 -0.09
CA PHE A 766 25.70 1.01 -0.04
C PHE A 766 25.88 -0.46 -0.43
N ASN A 767 24.80 -1.24 -0.36
CA ASN A 767 24.80 -2.67 -0.63
C ASN A 767 24.23 -3.08 -2.01
N GLY A 768 23.65 -2.14 -2.74
CA GLY A 768 23.15 -2.32 -4.12
C GLY A 768 21.82 -3.06 -4.19
N ASP A 769 21.01 -3.06 -3.12
CA ASP A 769 19.75 -3.80 -3.06
C ASP A 769 18.49 -2.93 -3.26
N GLY A 770 18.67 -1.66 -3.59
CA GLY A 770 17.61 -0.71 -3.89
C GLY A 770 16.97 -0.04 -2.67
N ALA A 771 17.53 -0.24 -1.47
CA ALA A 771 17.11 0.45 -0.26
C ALA A 771 18.24 1.35 0.27
N ALA A 772 17.89 2.50 0.85
CA ALA A 772 18.87 3.30 1.57
C ALA A 772 19.34 2.57 2.85
N ASP A 773 20.65 2.61 3.10
CA ASP A 773 21.29 1.96 4.25
C ASP A 773 21.65 2.96 5.35
N LEU A 774 21.96 2.47 6.55
CA LEU A 774 22.66 3.26 7.58
C LEU A 774 24.06 2.70 7.85
N ILE A 775 25.01 3.57 8.14
CA ILE A 775 26.31 3.23 8.69
C ILE A 775 26.43 3.83 10.09
N ALA A 776 26.98 3.04 11.03
CA ALA A 776 27.26 3.50 12.38
C ALA A 776 28.64 3.03 12.87
N THR A 777 29.34 3.91 13.58
CA THR A 777 30.66 3.63 14.16
C THR A 777 30.61 3.56 15.67
N LEU A 778 31.22 2.54 16.28
CA LEU A 778 31.46 2.51 17.72
C LEU A 778 32.62 3.46 18.10
N PRO A 779 32.69 3.95 19.35
CA PRO A 779 33.85 4.70 19.86
C PRO A 779 35.20 3.96 19.74
N SER A 780 35.18 2.63 19.59
CA SER A 780 36.37 1.81 19.29
C SER A 780 36.88 1.91 17.85
N GLY A 781 36.14 2.59 16.96
CA GLY A 781 36.44 2.69 15.54
C GLY A 781 36.01 1.49 14.69
N LEU A 782 35.22 0.57 15.25
CA LEU A 782 34.52 -0.46 14.47
C LEU A 782 33.32 0.16 13.75
N MET A 783 33.21 -0.07 12.45
CA MET A 783 32.14 0.43 11.59
C MET A 783 31.22 -0.72 11.15
N TYR A 784 29.92 -0.49 11.22
CA TYR A 784 28.88 -1.43 10.84
C TYR A 784 27.94 -0.84 9.80
N LEU A 785 27.60 -1.64 8.80
CA LEU A 785 26.50 -1.39 7.87
C LEU A 785 25.22 -2.00 8.43
N TYR A 786 24.13 -1.24 8.34
CA TYR A 786 22.78 -1.64 8.69
C TYR A 786 21.93 -1.56 7.43
N PRO A 787 21.79 -2.68 6.68
CA PRO A 787 21.11 -2.65 5.40
C PRO A 787 19.63 -2.30 5.57
N GLY A 788 19.11 -1.45 4.70
CA GLY A 788 17.70 -1.07 4.69
C GLY A 788 16.77 -2.21 4.28
N THR A 789 15.46 -1.98 4.42
CA THR A 789 14.43 -2.85 3.83
C THR A 789 13.57 -2.16 2.78
N GLY A 790 13.74 -0.85 2.56
CA GLY A 790 12.78 -0.05 1.78
C GLY A 790 11.37 -0.04 2.40
N SER A 791 11.30 -0.26 3.73
CA SER A 791 10.05 -0.27 4.51
C SER A 791 10.29 0.29 5.92
N GLY A 792 11.36 1.08 6.09
CA GLY A 792 11.68 1.71 7.34
C GLY A 792 12.11 0.76 8.46
N GLN A 793 12.75 -0.36 8.10
CA GLN A 793 13.32 -1.35 9.00
C GLN A 793 14.75 -1.69 8.55
N PHE A 794 15.46 -2.46 9.37
CA PHE A 794 16.82 -2.90 9.10
C PHE A 794 16.91 -4.42 8.93
N ARG A 795 17.82 -4.86 8.07
CA ARG A 795 18.29 -6.25 8.03
C ARG A 795 19.39 -6.48 9.08
N ALA A 796 19.92 -7.70 9.14
CA ALA A 796 21.05 -8.02 10.00
C ALA A 796 22.29 -7.19 9.60
N ARG A 797 22.86 -6.46 10.57
CA ARG A 797 24.06 -5.63 10.36
C ARG A 797 25.29 -6.47 10.01
N SER A 798 26.19 -5.90 9.21
CA SER A 798 27.51 -6.46 8.90
C SER A 798 28.62 -5.53 9.41
N HIS A 799 29.79 -6.09 9.71
CA HIS A 799 30.98 -5.31 10.07
C HIS A 799 31.79 -4.99 8.81
N ILE A 800 32.05 -3.70 8.56
CA ILE A 800 32.59 -3.21 7.27
C ILE A 800 33.94 -2.48 7.38
N GLY A 801 34.43 -2.15 8.59
CA GLY A 801 35.72 -1.49 8.70
C GLY A 801 36.21 -1.22 10.14
N ASN A 802 37.51 -1.03 10.28
CA ASN A 802 38.21 -0.78 11.54
C ASN A 802 38.92 0.60 11.52
N GLY A 803 39.23 1.14 12.70
CA GLY A 803 40.06 2.36 12.83
C GLY A 803 39.34 3.69 12.58
N TRP A 804 38.02 3.67 12.39
CA TRP A 804 37.22 4.86 12.06
C TRP A 804 37.14 5.90 13.19
N ALA A 805 37.60 5.60 14.41
CA ALA A 805 37.74 6.58 15.48
C ALA A 805 38.80 7.65 15.19
N ALA A 806 39.68 7.45 14.20
CA ALA A 806 40.63 8.45 13.72
C ALA A 806 40.07 9.39 12.64
N MET A 807 38.79 9.22 12.27
CA MET A 807 38.10 9.98 11.22
C MET A 807 36.98 10.85 11.82
N ASN A 808 37.04 12.16 11.61
CA ASN A 808 36.02 13.13 12.02
C ASN A 808 36.21 14.46 11.25
N PRO A 809 35.21 14.98 10.51
CA PRO A 809 33.90 14.39 10.22
C PRO A 809 33.94 13.15 9.30
N VAL A 810 32.81 12.44 9.26
CA VAL A 810 32.47 11.32 8.35
C VAL A 810 31.02 11.52 7.89
N GLY A 811 30.71 11.39 6.60
CA GLY A 811 29.35 11.51 6.06
C GLY A 811 29.21 11.21 4.57
#